data_AF-A0A2R7KSR7-F1
#
_entry.id   AF-A0A2R7KSR7-F1
#
_cell.length_a   1.000
_cell.length_b   1.000
_cell.length_c   1.000
_cell.angle_alpha   90.00
_cell.angle_beta   90.00
_cell.angle_gamma   90.00
#
_symmetry.space_group_name_H-M   'P 1'
#
loop_
_entity.id
_entity.type
_entity.pdbx_description
1 polymer ?
#
loop_
_entity_poly.entity_id
_entity_poly.type
_entity_poly.pdbx_seq_one_letter_code
_entity_poly.pdbx_strand_id
1 'polypeptide(L)'
;MWLATAGDGILQVQPTGALVKKTIRNSGLADDFLLSGFEDSQNNKWFGLQKGDVSFFNAKTKTWRRINAGEKMSAVRAIIEDTQQNIWFAAEEGLFIHNPKLETFHKLVINTPMLGDYAPRTLVEDGRGNTWVGTYGQGLYLFDRGRKLVRKISKGQGINSNTINYLFRDKRNNIWIATNEGLAFQSANKEIGQVESIAIPRSDAWLTVNAIAEDGNGNIWCSTRMGLLRYLPEEKRFLSYDQTFGLPLGGFTNNSVAVDTKGRLYFGMPAGVCYFDPALIPLKLPKSPIRISRFMVFNTGESHAQSEKYSNLVEEISLKHNENSFRVELAVMDYAMNDMVEFSYQLHGLDNNWIFLGNEKNLDFRNIPYGNYELRIRTRQKNENWSAGYKHLFINISPPWYLSTYALLLYIIVIAAIVFIVFSIYVKKVNAEAELRVRELQLDQEGKLHMERLNFYTNITHELRTPLMLILGPLDNLIHDHKLASGHKDWVYMIQKSANRLFSLVNQLLEFRKVESQYKPLVLGEGFLGELVRETVLKYAEANNKKDLSISCIVVDEDIKTIFDTEIVQLILDNLLSNACKYTSSGSVEVCLTYEQEGLSTCALICVKDTGCGIAAEHLEKIFDKFYQVPRSAAQGIGVGLALVKELSAIHHGKISVKSEPGKGSEFCVRLLTNAVVSAVNVSDDQRPLVLLVEDDRDLRAYLTKLLCSKYEVIQGENGYEGLKLAKSRVPDIILSDVMMPDMDGFRMLKELKQERETSHIPIIFLTARDREPDKERGYELGVDSYLTKPVSPQLLYRRIENLLLKRKAVYAEVLGQLSPQNVQGAPEKVAPHTELWRENAFVQEFVCLVEDCIQDEVLDAARLADKMNMSQSTLYRKLKGLTGKNINQLVRKVRIQKAAQLLRSGQYNVTEVSLMVGINSSIYFRQCFKEEFGQLPSEYQKEALNRKTS
;
A
#
# COMPACT_ATOMS: atom_id res chain seq x y z
N MET A 1 -59.48 43.04 -3.43
CA MET A 1 -58.31 42.84 -2.55
C MET A 1 -57.30 43.94 -2.80
N TRP A 2 -56.60 44.41 -1.76
CA TRP A 2 -55.51 45.37 -1.89
C TRP A 2 -54.22 44.66 -1.46
N LEU A 3 -53.29 44.46 -2.38
CA LEU A 3 -52.01 43.82 -2.14
C LEU A 3 -50.93 44.89 -2.05
N ALA A 4 -50.29 44.99 -0.89
CA ALA A 4 -49.09 45.79 -0.68
C ALA A 4 -47.87 44.99 -1.16
N THR A 5 -47.03 45.59 -1.99
CA THR A 5 -45.85 44.92 -2.56
C THR A 5 -44.57 45.66 -2.19
N ALA A 6 -43.45 44.93 -2.18
CA ALA A 6 -42.13 45.50 -2.03
C ALA A 6 -41.56 45.87 -3.41
N GLY A 7 -41.94 47.04 -3.94
CA GLY A 7 -41.36 47.61 -5.16
C GLY A 7 -42.35 47.95 -6.28
N ASP A 8 -43.55 47.37 -6.26
CA ASP A 8 -44.60 47.59 -7.28
C ASP A 8 -45.77 48.46 -6.78
N GLY A 9 -45.64 49.03 -5.58
CA GLY A 9 -46.70 49.81 -4.94
C GLY A 9 -47.89 48.95 -4.50
N ILE A 10 -49.10 49.46 -4.69
CA ILE A 10 -50.36 48.80 -4.30
C ILE A 10 -51.06 48.23 -5.53
N LEU A 11 -51.36 46.94 -5.49
CA LEU A 11 -52.16 46.24 -6.51
C LEU A 11 -53.57 46.00 -5.98
N GLN A 12 -54.56 46.57 -6.65
CA GLN A 12 -55.96 46.25 -6.41
C GLN A 12 -56.38 45.13 -7.33
N VAL A 13 -56.71 43.98 -6.76
CA VAL A 13 -57.01 42.76 -7.51
C VAL A 13 -58.43 42.29 -7.20
N GLN A 14 -59.15 41.85 -8.24
CA GLN A 14 -60.44 41.16 -8.06
C GLN A 14 -60.23 39.80 -7.40
N PRO A 15 -61.27 39.23 -6.76
CA PRO A 15 -61.21 37.86 -6.26
C PRO A 15 -60.85 36.80 -7.32
N THR A 16 -61.05 37.10 -8.61
CA THR A 16 -60.67 36.26 -9.77
C THR A 16 -59.18 36.31 -10.12
N GLY A 17 -58.40 37.18 -9.47
CA GLY A 17 -56.98 37.41 -9.78
C GLY A 17 -56.73 38.51 -10.82
N ALA A 18 -57.77 39.07 -11.43
CA ALA A 18 -57.62 40.17 -12.39
C ALA A 18 -57.18 41.47 -11.70
N LEU A 19 -56.10 42.09 -12.21
CA LEU A 19 -55.64 43.40 -11.74
C LEU A 19 -56.64 44.50 -12.16
N VAL A 20 -57.20 45.20 -11.18
CA VAL A 20 -58.12 46.33 -11.38
C VAL A 20 -57.36 47.64 -11.52
N LYS A 21 -56.41 47.87 -10.62
CA LYS A 21 -55.69 49.14 -10.53
C LYS A 21 -54.34 48.94 -9.87
N LYS A 22 -53.29 49.52 -10.45
CA LYS A 22 -51.97 49.64 -9.83
C LYS A 22 -51.78 51.09 -9.39
N THR A 23 -51.44 51.30 -8.13
CA THR A 23 -51.11 52.62 -7.57
C THR A 23 -49.64 52.61 -7.19
N ILE A 24 -48.88 53.54 -7.74
CA ILE A 24 -47.44 53.75 -7.50
C ILE A 24 -47.18 55.19 -7.02
N ARG A 25 -45.93 55.50 -6.65
CA ARG A 25 -45.48 56.78 -6.10
C ARG A 25 -45.97 58.00 -6.90
N ASN A 26 -45.93 57.92 -8.23
CA ASN A 26 -46.37 59.01 -9.12
C ASN A 26 -47.90 59.19 -9.22
N SER A 27 -48.69 58.38 -8.50
CA SER A 27 -50.17 58.38 -8.53
C SER A 27 -50.83 58.61 -7.16
N GLY A 28 -50.03 59.00 -6.14
CA GLY A 28 -50.53 59.40 -4.81
C GLY A 28 -49.87 58.70 -3.61
N LEU A 29 -48.96 57.75 -3.82
CA LEU A 29 -48.20 57.08 -2.74
C LEU A 29 -46.89 57.81 -2.43
N ALA A 30 -46.42 57.77 -1.18
CA ALA A 30 -45.14 58.39 -0.84
C ALA A 30 -43.91 57.50 -1.15
N ASP A 31 -44.08 56.17 -1.23
CA ASP A 31 -43.06 55.17 -1.54
C ASP A 31 -43.70 53.94 -2.22
N ASP A 32 -42.94 53.22 -3.06
CA ASP A 32 -43.37 52.00 -3.76
C ASP A 32 -43.04 50.72 -2.98
N PHE A 33 -42.26 50.84 -1.90
CA PHE A 33 -41.93 49.75 -0.98
C PHE A 33 -42.84 49.77 0.24
N LEU A 34 -43.89 48.95 0.20
CA LEU A 34 -44.84 48.80 1.30
C LEU A 34 -44.51 47.56 2.13
N LEU A 35 -44.49 47.72 3.45
CA LEU A 35 -44.16 46.64 4.39
C LEU A 35 -45.39 46.11 5.14
N SER A 36 -46.42 46.94 5.30
CA SER A 36 -47.65 46.59 6.02
C SER A 36 -48.86 47.34 5.47
N GLY A 37 -50.04 46.75 5.65
CA GLY A 37 -51.32 47.34 5.29
C GLY A 37 -52.36 47.00 6.34
N PHE A 38 -53.19 47.97 6.70
CA PHE A 38 -54.24 47.82 7.70
C PHE A 38 -55.50 48.60 7.29
N GLU A 39 -56.67 48.06 7.58
CA GLU A 39 -57.97 48.69 7.38
C GLU A 39 -58.59 48.97 8.74
N ASP A 40 -58.90 50.23 9.02
CA ASP A 40 -59.48 50.65 10.30
C ASP A 40 -60.99 50.41 10.37
N SER A 41 -61.56 50.62 11.57
CA SER A 41 -62.99 50.50 11.86
C SER A 41 -63.88 51.43 11.04
N GLN A 42 -63.32 52.45 10.38
CA GLN A 42 -64.01 53.40 9.52
C GLN A 42 -63.79 53.11 8.01
N ASN A 43 -63.22 51.94 7.68
CA ASN A 43 -62.82 51.49 6.34
C ASN A 43 -61.70 52.32 5.69
N ASN A 44 -61.01 53.21 6.42
CA ASN A 44 -59.82 53.86 5.88
C ASN A 44 -58.65 52.87 5.86
N LYS A 45 -57.69 53.12 4.97
CA LYS A 45 -56.56 52.23 4.76
C LYS A 45 -55.26 52.90 5.10
N TRP A 46 -54.44 52.19 5.85
CA TRP A 46 -53.15 52.63 6.36
C TRP A 46 -52.08 51.72 5.77
N PHE A 47 -51.05 52.32 5.18
CA PHE A 47 -49.97 51.59 4.52
C PHE A 47 -48.63 52.04 5.08
N GLY A 48 -47.91 51.11 5.70
CA GLY A 48 -46.58 51.34 6.25
C GLY A 48 -45.53 51.25 5.17
N LEU A 49 -44.68 52.26 5.07
CA LEU A 49 -43.66 52.35 4.02
C LEU A 49 -42.28 51.98 4.56
N GLN A 50 -41.35 51.67 3.66
CA GLN A 50 -39.97 51.37 4.02
C GLN A 50 -39.15 52.65 4.29
N LYS A 51 -39.15 53.62 3.36
CA LYS A 51 -38.34 54.85 3.48
C LYS A 51 -39.15 56.10 3.86
N GLY A 52 -40.47 56.02 3.79
CA GLY A 52 -41.40 57.09 4.18
C GLY A 52 -42.20 56.69 5.42
N ASP A 53 -42.97 57.63 5.97
CA ASP A 53 -43.87 57.41 7.11
C ASP A 53 -45.04 56.46 6.74
N VAL A 54 -46.28 56.88 6.96
CA VAL A 54 -47.48 56.10 6.62
C VAL A 54 -48.25 56.79 5.51
N SER A 55 -48.65 56.02 4.49
CA SER A 55 -49.63 56.47 3.50
C SER A 55 -51.03 56.12 3.97
N PHE A 56 -51.89 57.14 4.08
CA PHE A 56 -53.28 57.02 4.50
C PHE A 56 -54.20 57.25 3.30
N PHE A 57 -55.16 56.35 3.12
CA PHE A 57 -56.23 56.46 2.14
C PHE A 57 -57.57 56.60 2.84
N ASN A 58 -58.18 57.77 2.69
CA ASN A 58 -59.50 58.02 3.23
C ASN A 58 -60.56 57.40 2.31
N ALA A 59 -61.34 56.45 2.83
CA ALA A 59 -62.31 55.73 2.02
C ALA A 59 -63.52 56.57 1.60
N LYS A 60 -63.89 57.59 2.39
CA LYS A 60 -65.02 58.49 2.10
C LYS A 60 -64.67 59.47 0.98
N THR A 61 -63.51 60.12 1.07
CA THR A 61 -63.07 61.12 0.07
C THR A 61 -62.30 60.49 -1.10
N LYS A 62 -61.88 59.22 -0.97
CA LYS A 62 -61.02 58.50 -1.93
C LYS A 62 -59.70 59.23 -2.22
N THR A 63 -59.17 59.96 -1.24
CA THR A 63 -57.92 60.74 -1.36
C THR A 63 -56.80 60.12 -0.55
N TRP A 64 -55.58 60.27 -1.07
CA TRP A 64 -54.34 59.88 -0.41
C TRP A 64 -53.79 61.04 0.41
N ARG A 65 -53.29 60.75 1.60
CA ARG A 65 -52.55 61.68 2.46
C ARG A 65 -51.34 60.97 3.05
N ARG A 66 -50.25 61.71 3.23
CA ARG A 66 -49.11 61.25 4.01
C ARG A 66 -49.31 61.67 5.46
N ILE A 67 -49.12 60.73 6.37
CA ILE A 67 -49.19 60.96 7.80
C ILE A 67 -47.75 61.07 8.32
N ASN A 68 -47.39 62.23 8.86
CA ASN A 68 -46.06 62.51 9.39
C ASN A 68 -46.14 62.64 10.91
N ALA A 69 -45.30 61.88 11.63
CA ALA A 69 -45.28 61.86 13.09
C ALA A 69 -44.50 63.03 13.71
N GLY A 70 -43.91 63.92 12.91
CA GLY A 70 -43.01 65.00 13.35
C GLY A 70 -41.59 64.54 13.66
N GLU A 71 -41.39 63.23 13.85
CA GLU A 71 -40.09 62.55 13.93
C GLU A 71 -39.94 61.54 12.79
N LYS A 72 -38.71 61.08 12.55
CA LYS A 72 -38.44 60.03 11.56
C LYS A 72 -39.13 58.73 11.99
N MET A 73 -40.04 58.25 11.14
CA MET A 73 -40.72 56.96 11.28
C MET A 73 -40.49 56.17 9.98
N SER A 74 -39.53 55.26 10.01
CA SER A 74 -39.16 54.43 8.86
C SER A 74 -39.39 52.94 9.11
N ALA A 75 -39.49 52.17 8.03
CA ALA A 75 -39.80 50.75 8.05
C ALA A 75 -41.00 50.40 8.95
N VAL A 76 -42.17 50.97 8.66
CA VAL A 76 -43.40 50.68 9.42
C VAL A 76 -43.90 49.27 9.10
N ARG A 77 -43.61 48.33 9.99
CA ARG A 77 -43.79 46.88 9.79
C ARG A 77 -45.12 46.33 10.27
N ALA A 78 -45.81 47.00 11.18
CA ALA A 78 -47.16 46.64 11.61
C ALA A 78 -47.96 47.87 12.00
N ILE A 79 -49.27 47.79 11.75
CA ILE A 79 -50.26 48.81 12.05
C ILE A 79 -51.47 48.11 12.67
N ILE A 80 -51.94 48.60 13.81
CA ILE A 80 -53.18 48.12 14.45
C ILE A 80 -54.00 49.31 14.97
N GLU A 81 -55.30 49.11 15.11
CA GLU A 81 -56.20 49.99 15.85
C GLU A 81 -56.47 49.38 17.22
N ASP A 82 -56.34 50.18 18.28
CA ASP A 82 -56.69 49.76 19.64
C ASP A 82 -58.18 49.98 19.95
N THR A 83 -58.66 49.41 21.06
CA THR A 83 -60.05 49.60 21.53
C THR A 83 -60.45 51.06 21.80
N GLN A 84 -59.48 51.97 21.93
CA GLN A 84 -59.70 53.41 22.12
C GLN A 84 -59.71 54.18 20.78
N GLN A 85 -59.64 53.49 19.63
CA GLN A 85 -59.55 54.06 18.28
C GLN A 85 -58.25 54.85 18.03
N ASN A 86 -57.18 54.56 18.77
CA ASN A 86 -55.85 55.04 18.41
C ASN A 86 -55.19 54.05 17.44
N ILE A 87 -54.40 54.57 16.51
CA ILE A 87 -53.63 53.78 15.55
C ILE A 87 -52.20 53.64 16.05
N TRP A 88 -51.75 52.40 16.22
CA TRP A 88 -50.39 52.08 16.63
C TRP A 88 -49.55 51.69 15.43
N PHE A 89 -48.33 52.22 15.37
CA PHE A 89 -47.34 51.95 14.36
C PHE A 89 -46.10 51.32 14.99
N ALA A 90 -45.70 50.16 14.50
CA ALA A 90 -44.41 49.55 14.78
C ALA A 90 -43.41 49.95 13.69
N ALA A 91 -42.49 50.86 14.03
CA ALA A 91 -41.44 51.36 13.15
C ALA A 91 -40.05 50.98 13.67
N GLU A 92 -39.02 51.17 12.87
CA GLU A 92 -37.63 50.92 13.26
C GLU A 92 -37.21 51.79 14.45
N GLU A 93 -37.67 53.05 14.48
CA GLU A 93 -37.38 53.99 15.57
C GLU A 93 -38.22 53.79 16.84
N GLY A 94 -39.12 52.80 16.86
CA GLY A 94 -39.94 52.45 18.03
C GLY A 94 -41.44 52.38 17.76
N LEU A 95 -42.23 52.55 18.82
CA LEU A 95 -43.70 52.52 18.76
C LEU A 95 -44.27 53.94 18.73
N PHE A 96 -45.09 54.22 17.73
CA PHE A 96 -45.81 55.49 17.60
C PHE A 96 -47.31 55.25 17.73
N ILE A 97 -48.00 56.12 18.44
CA ILE A 97 -49.45 56.06 18.66
C ILE A 97 -50.04 57.35 18.11
N HIS A 98 -50.96 57.21 17.17
CA HIS A 98 -51.70 58.32 16.57
C HIS A 98 -53.14 58.30 17.05
N ASN A 99 -53.64 59.45 17.50
CA ASN A 99 -55.05 59.64 17.76
C ASN A 99 -55.69 60.35 16.55
N PRO A 100 -56.50 59.67 15.73
CA PRO A 100 -57.07 60.29 14.52
C PRO A 100 -58.06 61.42 14.80
N LYS A 101 -58.63 61.50 16.01
CA LYS A 101 -59.61 62.55 16.38
C LYS A 101 -58.93 63.85 16.79
N LEU A 102 -57.82 63.73 17.51
CA LEU A 102 -57.04 64.86 18.01
C LEU A 102 -55.88 65.25 17.07
N GLU A 103 -55.64 64.44 16.04
CA GLU A 103 -54.48 64.51 15.14
C GLU A 103 -53.12 64.54 15.86
N THR A 104 -53.07 63.98 17.08
CA THR A 104 -51.86 63.97 17.91
C THR A 104 -51.05 62.69 17.72
N PHE A 105 -49.73 62.82 17.91
CA PHE A 105 -48.77 61.72 17.91
C PHE A 105 -48.11 61.59 19.28
N HIS A 106 -47.95 60.35 19.73
CA HIS A 106 -47.21 60.03 20.94
C HIS A 106 -46.26 58.86 20.68
N LYS A 107 -44.98 59.05 20.94
CA LYS A 107 -43.97 57.99 20.86
C LYS A 107 -43.82 57.33 22.22
N LEU A 108 -43.98 56.01 22.27
CA LEU A 108 -43.83 55.26 23.51
C LEU A 108 -42.34 55.00 23.78
N VAL A 109 -41.81 55.62 24.84
CA VAL A 109 -40.41 55.43 25.25
C VAL A 109 -40.34 54.25 26.23
N ILE A 110 -39.67 53.18 25.80
CA ILE A 110 -39.67 51.91 26.54
C ILE A 110 -38.43 51.75 27.43
N ASN A 111 -37.30 52.38 27.07
CA ASN A 111 -36.08 52.47 27.88
C ASN A 111 -35.29 53.73 27.50
N THR A 112 -34.69 54.39 28.49
CA THR A 112 -33.75 55.50 28.30
C THR A 112 -32.35 55.12 28.81
N PRO A 113 -31.29 55.14 27.97
CA PRO A 113 -31.32 55.31 26.51
C PRO A 113 -31.80 54.03 25.80
N MET A 114 -32.40 54.20 24.61
CA MET A 114 -32.69 53.08 23.72
C MET A 114 -31.37 52.55 23.15
N LEU A 115 -30.71 51.63 23.85
CA LEU A 115 -29.56 50.91 23.29
C LEU A 115 -30.04 49.99 22.17
N GLY A 116 -29.73 50.38 20.93
CA GLY A 116 -29.35 49.57 19.77
C GLY A 116 -30.33 48.55 19.17
N ASP A 117 -31.14 47.86 19.97
CA ASP A 117 -31.69 46.55 19.57
C ASP A 117 -33.22 46.45 19.66
N TYR A 118 -33.93 47.55 19.98
CA TYR A 118 -35.40 47.53 20.04
C TYR A 118 -36.00 47.77 18.66
N ALA A 119 -36.32 46.68 17.95
CA ALA A 119 -36.94 46.72 16.63
C ALA A 119 -38.35 46.07 16.64
N PRO A 120 -39.42 46.84 16.92
CA PRO A 120 -40.80 46.39 16.80
C PRO A 120 -41.12 45.84 15.41
N ARG A 121 -41.81 44.71 15.36
CA ARG A 121 -42.13 44.04 14.10
C ARG A 121 -43.61 43.73 13.94
N THR A 122 -44.29 43.38 15.02
CA THR A 122 -45.69 42.96 15.01
C THR A 122 -46.38 43.41 16.29
N LEU A 123 -47.67 43.71 16.18
CA LEU A 123 -48.50 44.23 17.25
C LEU A 123 -49.83 43.48 17.26
N VAL A 124 -50.36 43.21 18.44
CA VAL A 124 -51.76 42.76 18.60
C VAL A 124 -52.30 43.25 19.93
N GLU A 125 -53.58 43.60 19.98
CA GLU A 125 -54.29 43.91 21.23
C GLU A 125 -55.05 42.68 21.70
N ASP A 126 -54.90 42.29 22.96
CA ASP A 126 -55.67 41.18 23.55
C ASP A 126 -57.12 41.58 23.87
N GLY A 127 -57.96 40.60 24.22
CA GLY A 127 -59.37 40.86 24.57
C GLY A 127 -59.55 41.68 25.86
N ARG A 128 -58.48 41.88 26.65
CA ARG A 128 -58.47 42.72 27.84
C ARG A 128 -57.90 44.10 27.56
N GLY A 129 -57.60 44.47 26.32
CA GLY A 129 -57.09 45.79 25.94
C GLY A 129 -55.60 46.01 26.24
N ASN A 130 -54.83 44.95 26.49
CA ASN A 130 -53.39 45.04 26.61
C ASN A 130 -52.74 44.88 25.24
N THR A 131 -51.69 45.64 24.98
CA THR A 131 -50.98 45.63 23.70
C THR A 131 -49.74 44.74 23.81
N TRP A 132 -49.67 43.75 22.92
CA TRP A 132 -48.55 42.83 22.78
C TRP A 132 -47.68 43.28 21.61
N VAL A 133 -46.38 43.36 21.86
CA VAL A 133 -45.40 43.86 20.91
C VAL A 133 -44.33 42.81 20.69
N GLY A 134 -44.26 42.30 19.48
CA GLY A 134 -43.22 41.38 19.03
C GLY A 134 -42.05 42.14 18.43
N THR A 135 -40.84 41.76 18.82
CA THR A 135 -39.60 42.40 18.36
C THR A 135 -38.72 41.46 17.54
N TYR A 136 -37.82 42.04 16.76
CA TYR A 136 -36.73 41.32 16.13
C TYR A 136 -35.54 41.20 17.10
N GLY A 137 -35.48 40.11 17.87
CA GLY A 137 -34.29 39.76 18.68
C GLY A 137 -34.41 40.01 20.18
N GLN A 138 -35.43 40.70 20.67
CA GLN A 138 -35.63 40.96 22.12
C GLN A 138 -36.85 40.26 22.74
N GLY A 139 -37.59 39.47 21.96
CA GLY A 139 -38.79 38.76 22.42
C GLY A 139 -40.05 39.62 22.39
N LEU A 140 -40.87 39.48 23.43
CA LEU A 140 -42.17 40.17 23.57
C LEU A 140 -42.14 41.24 24.65
N TYR A 141 -42.82 42.34 24.39
CA TYR A 141 -43.15 43.39 25.35
C TYR A 141 -44.66 43.51 25.48
N LEU A 142 -45.17 43.55 26.71
CA LEU A 142 -46.59 43.56 27.00
C LEU A 142 -46.92 44.85 27.76
N PHE A 143 -47.81 45.66 27.18
CA PHE A 143 -48.26 46.93 27.74
C PHE A 143 -49.71 46.83 28.20
N ASP A 144 -50.02 47.39 29.36
CA ASP A 144 -51.41 47.49 29.82
C ASP A 144 -52.20 48.56 29.02
N ARG A 145 -53.51 48.67 29.29
CA ARG A 145 -54.37 49.74 28.76
C ARG A 145 -53.84 51.16 29.05
N GLY A 146 -53.08 51.32 30.13
CA GLY A 146 -52.44 52.57 30.54
C GLY A 146 -51.12 52.84 29.84
N ARG A 147 -50.72 51.99 28.88
CA ARG A 147 -49.46 52.05 28.12
C ARG A 147 -48.21 51.84 29.00
N LYS A 148 -48.36 51.26 30.18
CA LYS A 148 -47.24 50.88 31.06
C LYS A 148 -46.76 49.49 30.71
N LEU A 149 -45.44 49.30 30.70
CA LEU A 149 -44.84 47.99 30.48
C LEU A 149 -45.15 47.08 31.68
N VAL A 150 -45.90 46.01 31.44
CA VAL A 150 -46.28 45.01 32.44
C VAL A 150 -45.26 43.90 32.51
N ARG A 151 -44.83 43.39 31.34
CA ARG A 151 -43.95 42.22 31.27
C ARG A 151 -43.10 42.22 30.00
N LYS A 152 -41.88 41.69 30.12
CA LYS A 152 -41.00 41.32 29.01
C LYS A 152 -40.80 39.81 29.01
N ILE A 153 -40.87 39.18 27.85
CA ILE A 153 -40.71 37.73 27.69
C ILE A 153 -39.60 37.47 26.68
N SER A 154 -38.59 36.70 27.09
CA SER A 154 -37.49 36.24 26.23
C SER A 154 -37.47 34.72 26.08
N LYS A 155 -36.59 34.23 25.21
CA LYS A 155 -36.32 32.81 24.96
C LYS A 155 -36.10 32.08 26.29
N GLY A 156 -36.76 30.93 26.43
CA GLY A 156 -36.76 30.12 27.66
C GLY A 156 -37.91 30.44 28.63
N GLN A 157 -38.64 31.54 28.43
CA GLN A 157 -39.79 31.92 29.25
C GLN A 157 -41.13 31.59 28.55
N GLY A 158 -41.22 30.40 27.95
CA GLY A 158 -42.41 29.95 27.20
C GLY A 158 -42.39 30.21 25.70
N ILE A 159 -41.40 30.97 25.20
CA ILE A 159 -41.10 31.12 23.77
C ILE A 159 -39.75 30.49 23.43
N ASN A 160 -39.65 29.92 22.23
CA ASN A 160 -38.42 29.24 21.77
C ASN A 160 -37.42 30.19 21.09
N SER A 161 -37.86 31.36 20.63
CA SER A 161 -37.01 32.33 19.92
C SER A 161 -37.36 33.77 20.33
N ASN A 162 -36.34 34.63 20.44
CA ASN A 162 -36.51 36.07 20.68
C ASN A 162 -36.97 36.85 19.44
N THR A 163 -36.91 36.26 18.26
CA THR A 163 -37.42 36.87 17.03
C THR A 163 -38.88 36.47 16.87
N ILE A 164 -39.76 37.46 17.03
CA ILE A 164 -41.21 37.32 16.87
C ILE A 164 -41.59 37.80 15.47
N ASN A 165 -42.13 36.88 14.66
CA ASN A 165 -42.47 37.16 13.27
C ASN A 165 -43.87 37.73 13.12
N TYR A 166 -44.83 37.19 13.88
CA TYR A 166 -46.23 37.58 13.81
C TYR A 166 -46.95 37.26 15.12
N LEU A 167 -47.86 38.15 15.52
CA LEU A 167 -48.76 37.96 16.64
C LEU A 167 -50.20 37.93 16.12
N PHE A 168 -50.98 36.97 16.59
CA PHE A 168 -52.35 36.77 16.13
C PHE A 168 -53.28 36.52 17.31
N ARG A 169 -54.43 37.20 17.33
CA ARG A 169 -55.51 36.96 18.30
C ARG A 169 -56.60 36.14 17.64
N ASP A 170 -56.88 34.96 18.16
CA ASP A 170 -57.99 34.12 17.68
C ASP A 170 -59.35 34.63 18.19
N LYS A 171 -60.45 34.08 17.65
CA LYS A 171 -61.83 34.42 18.06
C LYS A 171 -62.13 34.10 19.53
N ARG A 172 -61.34 33.24 20.17
CA ARG A 172 -61.44 32.88 21.59
C ARG A 172 -60.56 33.79 22.47
N ASN A 173 -60.01 34.88 21.91
CA ASN A 173 -59.10 35.84 22.55
C ASN A 173 -57.75 35.26 23.00
N ASN A 174 -57.35 34.09 22.51
CA ASN A 174 -56.01 33.59 22.76
C ASN A 174 -55.00 34.27 21.84
N ILE A 175 -53.76 34.40 22.31
CA ILE A 175 -52.67 35.01 21.56
C ILE A 175 -51.73 33.93 21.05
N TRP A 176 -51.63 33.84 19.73
CA TRP A 176 -50.72 32.96 19.00
C TRP A 176 -49.49 33.74 18.58
N ILE A 177 -48.32 33.15 18.81
CA ILE A 177 -47.02 33.79 18.69
C ILE A 177 -46.18 32.99 17.70
N ALA A 178 -45.99 33.56 16.49
CA ALA A 178 -45.10 33.00 15.49
C ALA A 178 -43.66 33.41 15.77
N THR A 179 -42.76 32.43 15.85
CA THR A 179 -41.33 32.67 16.10
C THR A 179 -40.46 32.01 15.02
N ASN A 180 -39.16 32.31 15.01
CA ASN A 180 -38.20 31.61 14.14
C ASN A 180 -37.99 30.13 14.50
N GLU A 181 -38.31 29.74 15.73
CA GLU A 181 -38.09 28.39 16.28
C GLU A 181 -39.42 27.77 16.77
N GLY A 182 -40.45 27.89 15.94
CA GLY A 182 -41.77 27.28 16.17
C GLY A 182 -42.86 28.26 16.61
N LEU A 183 -43.90 27.68 17.22
CA LEU A 183 -45.14 28.35 17.59
C LEU A 183 -45.28 28.37 19.11
N ALA A 184 -45.75 29.49 19.65
CA ALA A 184 -46.12 29.62 21.05
C ALA A 184 -47.53 30.18 21.19
N PHE A 185 -48.13 29.99 22.36
CA PHE A 185 -49.53 30.28 22.61
C PHE A 185 -49.76 30.77 24.04
N GLN A 186 -50.64 31.74 24.19
CA GLN A 186 -51.15 32.24 25.46
C GLN A 186 -52.67 32.05 25.49
N SER A 187 -53.17 31.31 26.48
CA SER A 187 -54.61 31.20 26.71
C SER A 187 -55.19 32.51 27.27
N ALA A 188 -56.38 32.89 26.79
CA ALA A 188 -57.11 34.06 27.26
C ALA A 188 -57.46 34.03 28.77
N ASN A 189 -57.57 32.82 29.33
CA ASN A 189 -57.96 32.59 30.73
C ASN A 189 -56.79 32.68 31.72
N LYS A 190 -55.55 32.70 31.24
CA LYS A 190 -54.35 32.79 32.08
C LYS A 190 -53.94 34.24 32.35
N GLU A 191 -53.01 34.42 33.29
CA GLU A 191 -52.38 35.73 33.52
C GLU A 191 -51.56 36.16 32.30
N ILE A 192 -51.50 37.48 32.09
CA ILE A 192 -50.79 38.07 30.96
C ILE A 192 -49.31 37.65 30.93
N GLY A 193 -48.91 37.07 29.80
CA GLY A 193 -47.54 36.61 29.54
C GLY A 193 -47.17 35.22 30.08
N GLN A 194 -48.12 34.43 30.58
CA GLN A 194 -47.94 32.97 30.76
C GLN A 194 -48.04 32.21 29.42
N VAL A 195 -46.95 32.29 28.63
CA VAL A 195 -46.87 31.69 27.29
C VAL A 195 -46.40 30.23 27.37
N GLU A 196 -46.94 29.38 26.50
CA GLU A 196 -46.55 27.98 26.33
C GLU A 196 -46.04 27.73 24.90
N SER A 197 -44.92 27.03 24.76
CA SER A 197 -44.43 26.61 23.45
C SER A 197 -45.17 25.35 22.99
N ILE A 198 -45.55 25.32 21.72
CA ILE A 198 -46.23 24.17 21.11
C ILE A 198 -45.17 23.37 20.35
N ALA A 199 -44.96 22.13 20.78
CA ALA A 199 -44.06 21.20 20.11
C ALA A 199 -44.61 20.84 18.72
N ILE A 200 -43.82 21.08 17.68
CA ILE A 200 -44.20 20.76 16.31
C ILE A 200 -43.56 19.40 15.95
N PRO A 201 -44.30 18.42 15.40
CA PRO A 201 -43.84 17.03 15.25
C PRO A 201 -42.63 16.80 14.32
N ARG A 202 -42.09 17.82 13.65
CA ARG A 202 -40.93 17.65 12.76
C ARG A 202 -39.63 17.73 13.56
N SER A 203 -38.80 16.69 13.42
CA SER A 203 -37.48 16.53 14.05
C SER A 203 -36.42 17.51 13.53
N ASP A 204 -36.69 18.18 12.41
CA ASP A 204 -35.77 19.14 11.83
C ASP A 204 -35.83 20.44 12.64
N ALA A 205 -34.80 20.64 13.44
CA ALA A 205 -34.53 21.90 14.13
C ALA A 205 -34.66 23.06 13.13
N TRP A 206 -35.32 24.15 13.54
CA TRP A 206 -35.56 25.40 12.79
C TRP A 206 -36.79 25.47 11.87
N LEU A 207 -37.98 25.14 12.41
CA LEU A 207 -39.23 25.54 11.77
C LEU A 207 -39.56 27.02 12.06
N THR A 208 -39.31 27.89 11.08
CA THR A 208 -39.71 29.31 11.13
C THR A 208 -41.17 29.47 10.75
N VAL A 209 -41.98 30.02 11.66
CA VAL A 209 -43.37 30.42 11.41
C VAL A 209 -43.41 31.90 11.03
N ASN A 210 -43.99 32.23 9.88
CA ASN A 210 -43.95 33.55 9.26
C ASN A 210 -45.23 34.37 9.50
N ALA A 211 -46.40 33.74 9.42
CA ALA A 211 -47.70 34.34 9.68
C ALA A 211 -48.72 33.28 10.15
N ILE A 212 -49.82 33.73 10.74
CA ILE A 212 -50.85 32.88 11.35
C ILE A 212 -52.24 33.38 10.94
N ALA A 213 -53.18 32.48 10.66
CA ALA A 213 -54.60 32.79 10.51
C ALA A 213 -55.47 31.70 11.15
N GLU A 214 -56.69 32.05 11.54
CA GLU A 214 -57.71 31.10 12.01
C GLU A 214 -58.74 30.85 10.91
N ASP A 215 -59.11 29.58 10.70
CA ASP A 215 -60.21 29.23 9.79
C ASP A 215 -61.60 29.34 10.44
N GLY A 216 -62.65 29.08 9.65
CA GLY A 216 -64.04 29.12 10.14
C GLY A 216 -64.32 28.15 11.29
N ASN A 217 -63.56 27.06 11.40
CA ASN A 217 -63.74 25.99 12.39
C ASN A 217 -62.83 26.16 13.62
N GLY A 218 -62.03 27.24 13.69
CA GLY A 218 -61.12 27.48 14.80
C GLY A 218 -59.78 26.75 14.69
N ASN A 219 -59.44 26.19 13.52
CA ASN A 219 -58.10 25.64 13.29
C ASN A 219 -57.13 26.76 12.92
N ILE A 220 -55.87 26.57 13.30
CA ILE A 220 -54.84 27.59 13.12
C ILE A 220 -53.94 27.20 11.96
N TRP A 221 -53.88 28.07 10.96
CA TRP A 221 -53.04 27.93 9.78
C TRP A 221 -51.77 28.77 9.96
N CYS A 222 -50.63 28.13 9.85
CA CYS A 222 -49.30 28.73 10.02
C CYS A 222 -48.53 28.63 8.72
N SER A 223 -48.04 29.76 8.22
CA SER A 223 -47.14 29.76 7.07
C SER A 223 -45.69 29.61 7.50
N THR A 224 -44.91 28.85 6.73
CA THR A 224 -43.50 28.54 7.05
C THR A 224 -42.61 28.73 5.82
N ARG A 225 -41.30 28.52 5.94
CA ARG A 225 -40.43 28.52 4.75
C ARG A 225 -40.66 27.31 3.83
N MET A 226 -41.14 26.19 4.36
CA MET A 226 -41.25 24.91 3.63
C MET A 226 -42.68 24.58 3.18
N GLY A 227 -43.67 25.40 3.52
CA GLY A 227 -45.07 25.13 3.24
C GLY A 227 -46.01 25.71 4.30
N LEU A 228 -47.22 25.18 4.37
CA LEU A 228 -48.23 25.54 5.36
C LEU A 228 -48.40 24.42 6.39
N LEU A 229 -48.74 24.81 7.61
CA LEU A 229 -49.13 23.91 8.68
C LEU A 229 -50.53 24.26 9.15
N ARG A 230 -51.38 23.25 9.36
CA ARG A 230 -52.68 23.42 10.02
C ARG A 230 -52.61 22.74 11.38
N TYR A 231 -52.69 23.52 12.45
CA TYR A 231 -52.82 23.03 13.81
C TYR A 231 -54.30 22.83 14.13
N LEU A 232 -54.63 21.63 14.60
CA LEU A 232 -55.95 21.25 15.10
C LEU A 232 -55.91 21.35 16.64
N PRO A 233 -56.48 22.40 17.25
CA PRO A 233 -56.33 22.62 18.69
C PRO A 233 -56.94 21.52 19.57
N GLU A 234 -58.03 20.90 19.10
CA GLU A 234 -58.72 19.82 19.82
C GLU A 234 -57.91 18.51 19.82
N GLU A 235 -57.28 18.18 18.69
CA GLU A 235 -56.44 16.98 18.55
C GLU A 235 -54.99 17.21 19.00
N LYS A 236 -54.59 18.46 19.24
CA LYS A 236 -53.19 18.89 19.49
C LYS A 236 -52.21 18.35 18.44
N ARG A 237 -52.64 18.35 17.17
CA ARG A 237 -51.92 17.76 16.03
C ARG A 237 -51.70 18.78 14.92
N PHE A 238 -50.58 18.67 14.22
CA PHE A 238 -50.30 19.44 13.01
C PHE A 238 -50.50 18.59 11.75
N LEU A 239 -51.08 19.20 10.73
CA LEU A 239 -51.10 18.71 9.35
C LEU A 239 -50.15 19.57 8.53
N SER A 240 -49.30 18.94 7.73
CA SER A 240 -48.35 19.62 6.85
C SER A 240 -48.83 19.60 5.40
N TYR A 241 -48.73 20.75 4.77
CA TYR A 241 -49.03 20.97 3.36
C TYR A 241 -47.79 21.56 2.71
N ASP A 242 -47.24 20.86 1.73
CA ASP A 242 -46.02 21.22 1.00
C ASP A 242 -46.31 21.26 -0.52
N GLN A 243 -45.27 21.16 -1.34
CA GLN A 243 -45.38 21.15 -2.80
C GLN A 243 -46.27 20.03 -3.35
N THR A 244 -46.37 18.89 -2.65
CA THR A 244 -47.26 17.78 -3.06
C THR A 244 -48.74 18.15 -3.00
N PHE A 245 -49.08 19.19 -2.22
CA PHE A 245 -50.42 19.78 -2.18
C PHE A 245 -50.57 20.96 -3.16
N GLY A 246 -49.62 21.18 -4.07
CA GLY A 246 -49.65 22.24 -5.08
C GLY A 246 -49.11 23.59 -4.60
N LEU A 247 -48.42 23.65 -3.46
CA LEU A 247 -47.82 24.91 -3.00
C LEU A 247 -46.58 25.30 -3.83
N PRO A 248 -46.41 26.59 -4.19
CA PRO A 248 -45.23 27.03 -4.95
C PRO A 248 -43.93 26.93 -4.14
N LEU A 249 -42.81 26.77 -4.86
CA LEU A 249 -41.46 26.95 -4.33
C LEU A 249 -41.21 28.41 -3.90
N GLY A 250 -40.46 28.63 -2.83
CA GLY A 250 -40.03 29.97 -2.40
C GLY A 250 -40.55 30.42 -1.03
N GLY A 251 -41.39 29.62 -0.36
CA GLY A 251 -41.86 29.89 0.99
C GLY A 251 -42.75 31.13 1.13
N PHE A 252 -43.11 31.46 2.37
CA PHE A 252 -44.02 32.57 2.67
C PHE A 252 -43.29 33.78 3.25
N THR A 253 -43.82 34.98 3.03
CA THR A 253 -43.28 36.22 3.61
C THR A 253 -43.83 36.46 5.02
N ASN A 254 -43.01 37.08 5.87
CA ASN A 254 -43.40 37.35 7.26
C ASN A 254 -44.50 38.41 7.30
N ASN A 255 -45.45 38.27 8.24
CA ASN A 255 -46.55 39.21 8.43
C ASN A 255 -47.46 39.42 7.20
N SER A 256 -47.43 38.50 6.21
CA SER A 256 -48.24 38.62 5.00
C SER A 256 -49.38 37.60 5.02
N VAL A 257 -50.47 37.99 5.67
CA VAL A 257 -51.67 37.16 5.82
C VAL A 257 -52.92 38.03 5.78
N ALA A 258 -53.99 37.51 5.17
CA ALA A 258 -55.30 38.13 5.19
C ALA A 258 -56.41 37.06 5.10
N VAL A 259 -57.59 37.41 5.61
CA VAL A 259 -58.80 36.59 5.52
C VAL A 259 -59.88 37.42 4.86
N ASP A 260 -60.58 36.86 3.88
CA ASP A 260 -61.69 37.57 3.22
C ASP A 260 -63.04 37.35 3.93
N THR A 261 -64.09 38.03 3.46
CA THR A 261 -65.44 37.92 4.01
C THR A 261 -66.08 36.54 3.82
N LYS A 262 -65.54 35.70 2.93
CA LYS A 262 -65.98 34.31 2.72
C LYS A 262 -65.17 33.31 3.56
N GLY A 263 -64.17 33.76 4.32
CA GLY A 263 -63.30 32.90 5.12
C GLY A 263 -62.13 32.28 4.36
N ARG A 264 -61.85 32.72 3.12
CA ARG A 264 -60.67 32.29 2.36
C ARG A 264 -59.42 32.90 2.96
N LEU A 265 -58.37 32.08 3.06
CA LEU A 265 -57.09 32.48 3.62
C LEU A 265 -56.14 32.88 2.49
N TYR A 266 -55.40 33.97 2.71
CA TYR A 266 -54.42 34.52 1.79
C TYR A 266 -53.07 34.62 2.50
N PHE A 267 -52.03 34.06 1.90
CA PHE A 267 -50.66 34.14 2.40
C PHE A 267 -49.72 34.67 1.32
N GLY A 268 -48.97 35.72 1.65
CA GLY A 268 -48.02 36.31 0.73
C GLY A 268 -46.77 35.46 0.56
N MET A 269 -46.24 35.46 -0.65
CA MET A 269 -45.02 34.78 -1.06
C MET A 269 -44.11 35.79 -1.79
N PRO A 270 -42.79 35.57 -1.84
CA PRO A 270 -41.91 36.44 -2.63
C PRO A 270 -42.34 36.53 -4.10
N ALA A 271 -42.90 35.45 -4.65
CA ALA A 271 -43.35 35.34 -6.03
C ALA A 271 -44.89 35.38 -6.18
N GLY A 272 -45.62 36.07 -5.29
CA GLY A 272 -47.07 36.28 -5.43
C GLY A 272 -47.87 36.03 -4.16
N VAL A 273 -49.08 35.50 -4.30
CA VAL A 273 -49.98 35.22 -3.17
C VAL A 273 -50.58 33.83 -3.34
N CYS A 274 -50.47 33.00 -2.32
CA CYS A 274 -51.21 31.75 -2.23
C CYS A 274 -52.54 32.02 -1.53
N TYR A 275 -53.64 31.50 -2.07
CA TYR A 275 -54.93 31.56 -1.41
C TYR A 275 -55.71 30.27 -1.60
N PHE A 276 -56.53 29.94 -0.61
CA PHE A 276 -57.36 28.73 -0.63
C PHE A 276 -58.54 28.89 0.32
N ASP A 277 -59.56 28.06 0.10
CA ASP A 277 -60.65 27.88 1.04
C ASP A 277 -60.29 26.74 2.01
N PRO A 278 -60.10 27.02 3.31
CA PRO A 278 -59.72 26.01 4.30
C PRO A 278 -60.79 24.92 4.49
N ALA A 279 -62.05 25.18 4.11
CA ALA A 279 -63.14 24.19 4.17
C ALA A 279 -63.05 23.14 3.05
N LEU A 280 -62.42 23.48 1.92
CA LEU A 280 -62.24 22.57 0.79
C LEU A 280 -61.00 21.66 0.94
N ILE A 281 -60.10 21.96 1.88
CA ILE A 281 -58.91 21.15 2.12
C ILE A 281 -59.27 19.96 3.04
N PRO A 282 -59.25 18.72 2.52
CA PRO A 282 -59.69 17.56 3.28
C PRO A 282 -58.74 17.26 4.45
N LEU A 283 -59.32 16.83 5.58
CA LEU A 283 -58.57 16.35 6.75
C LEU A 283 -58.07 14.91 6.58
N LYS A 284 -58.75 14.12 5.73
CA LYS A 284 -58.41 12.73 5.41
C LYS A 284 -58.31 12.58 3.90
N LEU A 285 -57.24 11.94 3.44
CA LEU A 285 -57.02 11.72 2.02
C LEU A 285 -57.72 10.43 1.57
N PRO A 286 -58.18 10.35 0.31
CA PRO A 286 -58.76 9.12 -0.21
C PRO A 286 -57.70 8.01 -0.22
N LYS A 287 -58.12 6.79 0.07
CA LYS A 287 -57.24 5.61 0.02
C LYS A 287 -57.13 5.13 -1.42
N SER A 288 -55.90 4.89 -1.87
CA SER A 288 -55.61 4.29 -3.17
C SER A 288 -55.02 2.89 -3.00
N PRO A 289 -55.42 1.88 -3.80
CA PRO A 289 -54.79 0.59 -3.76
C PRO A 289 -53.34 0.71 -4.25
N ILE A 290 -52.42 0.10 -3.51
CA ILE A 290 -51.02 -0.02 -3.92
C ILE A 290 -50.79 -1.35 -4.63
N ARG A 291 -49.89 -1.39 -5.59
CA ARG A 291 -49.45 -2.63 -6.26
C ARG A 291 -47.93 -2.65 -6.36
N ILE A 292 -47.38 -3.86 -6.42
CA ILE A 292 -46.00 -4.05 -6.86
C ILE A 292 -46.06 -3.98 -8.38
N SER A 293 -45.50 -2.92 -8.97
CA SER A 293 -45.50 -2.73 -10.42
C SER A 293 -44.47 -3.64 -11.10
N ARG A 294 -43.31 -3.81 -10.46
CA ARG A 294 -42.19 -4.55 -11.03
C ARG A 294 -41.38 -5.25 -9.95
N PHE A 295 -40.90 -6.45 -10.28
CA PHE A 295 -39.92 -7.19 -9.49
C PHE A 295 -38.75 -7.55 -10.41
N MET A 296 -37.59 -6.95 -10.15
CA MET A 296 -36.37 -7.14 -10.93
C MET A 296 -35.39 -7.97 -10.13
N VAL A 297 -34.78 -8.97 -10.77
CA VAL A 297 -33.77 -9.82 -10.17
C VAL A 297 -32.42 -9.54 -10.82
N PHE A 298 -31.39 -9.52 -10.00
CA PHE A 298 -30.00 -9.31 -10.38
C PHE A 298 -29.16 -10.51 -9.92
N ASN A 299 -28.23 -10.93 -10.76
CA ASN A 299 -27.23 -11.90 -10.34
C ASN A 299 -26.23 -11.26 -9.36
N THR A 300 -25.61 -12.07 -8.51
CA THR A 300 -24.49 -11.67 -7.66
C THR A 300 -23.43 -10.89 -8.44
N GLY A 301 -23.29 -9.60 -8.14
CA GLY A 301 -22.27 -8.72 -8.72
C GLY A 301 -22.59 -8.11 -10.10
N GLU A 302 -23.74 -8.41 -10.71
CA GLU A 302 -24.14 -7.82 -11.98
C GLU A 302 -25.20 -6.73 -11.80
N SER A 303 -24.90 -5.52 -12.29
CA SER A 303 -25.87 -4.40 -12.30
C SER A 303 -26.82 -4.42 -13.50
N HIS A 304 -26.52 -5.21 -14.55
CA HIS A 304 -27.10 -5.03 -15.89
C HIS A 304 -27.86 -6.23 -16.47
N ALA A 305 -27.73 -7.45 -15.90
CA ALA A 305 -28.52 -8.60 -16.34
C ALA A 305 -29.92 -8.56 -15.72
N GLN A 306 -30.85 -7.86 -16.36
CA GLN A 306 -32.22 -7.72 -15.88
C GLN A 306 -33.07 -8.92 -16.32
N SER A 307 -33.42 -9.78 -15.35
CA SER A 307 -34.55 -10.68 -15.49
C SER A 307 -35.76 -10.04 -14.79
N GLU A 308 -36.77 -9.64 -15.56
CA GLU A 308 -38.09 -9.34 -15.00
C GLU A 308 -38.78 -10.65 -14.65
N LYS A 309 -39.05 -10.87 -13.36
CA LYS A 309 -39.99 -11.92 -12.94
C LYS A 309 -41.33 -11.26 -12.66
N TYR A 310 -42.30 -11.46 -13.56
CA TYR A 310 -43.63 -10.88 -13.39
C TYR A 310 -44.36 -11.52 -12.20
N SER A 311 -44.60 -10.73 -11.16
CA SER A 311 -45.45 -11.06 -10.01
C SER A 311 -46.94 -10.90 -10.36
N ASN A 312 -47.39 -11.35 -11.52
CA ASN A 312 -48.76 -11.01 -11.94
C ASN A 312 -49.85 -11.76 -11.17
N LEU A 313 -49.56 -12.77 -10.34
CA LEU A 313 -50.57 -13.50 -9.54
C LEU A 313 -50.09 -14.27 -8.30
N VAL A 314 -48.79 -14.31 -7.98
CA VAL A 314 -48.29 -15.19 -6.90
C VAL A 314 -47.74 -14.34 -5.75
N GLU A 315 -48.27 -14.53 -4.54
CA GLU A 315 -47.76 -13.92 -3.30
C GLU A 315 -46.38 -14.47 -2.88
N GLU A 316 -45.77 -15.31 -3.71
CA GLU A 316 -44.52 -16.01 -3.47
C GLU A 316 -43.62 -15.99 -4.71
N ILE A 317 -42.34 -15.66 -4.52
CA ILE A 317 -41.31 -15.63 -5.57
C ILE A 317 -40.14 -16.52 -5.14
N SER A 318 -39.83 -17.49 -5.98
CA SER A 318 -38.65 -18.36 -5.81
C SER A 318 -37.47 -17.85 -6.64
N LEU A 319 -36.35 -17.62 -5.95
CA LEU A 319 -35.09 -17.12 -6.49
C LEU A 319 -34.01 -18.19 -6.34
N LYS A 320 -33.14 -18.29 -7.35
CA LYS A 320 -31.94 -19.13 -7.27
C LYS A 320 -30.90 -18.50 -6.34
N HIS A 321 -29.91 -19.27 -5.89
CA HIS A 321 -28.85 -18.74 -5.03
C HIS A 321 -28.07 -17.55 -5.63
N ASN A 322 -27.83 -17.59 -6.94
CA ASN A 322 -27.15 -16.51 -7.66
C ASN A 322 -28.03 -15.28 -7.88
N GLU A 323 -29.35 -15.41 -7.74
CA GLU A 323 -30.38 -14.37 -7.88
C GLU A 323 -30.68 -13.70 -6.53
N ASN A 324 -29.63 -13.42 -5.74
CA ASN A 324 -29.78 -12.96 -4.36
C ASN A 324 -29.93 -11.44 -4.19
N SER A 325 -29.99 -10.70 -5.30
CA SER A 325 -30.17 -9.27 -5.32
C SER A 325 -31.42 -8.95 -6.14
N PHE A 326 -32.33 -8.15 -5.61
CA PHE A 326 -33.61 -7.86 -6.25
C PHE A 326 -34.13 -6.47 -5.90
N ARG A 327 -34.91 -5.89 -6.82
CA ARG A 327 -35.59 -4.61 -6.66
C ARG A 327 -37.11 -4.80 -6.76
N VAL A 328 -37.83 -4.23 -5.81
CA VAL A 328 -39.30 -4.18 -5.81
C VAL A 328 -39.75 -2.75 -6.05
N GLU A 329 -40.50 -2.53 -7.11
CA GLU A 329 -41.06 -1.21 -7.45
C GLU A 329 -42.54 -1.16 -7.04
N LEU A 330 -42.89 -0.11 -6.30
CA LEU A 330 -44.24 0.13 -5.80
C LEU A 330 -44.95 1.16 -6.65
N ALA A 331 -46.23 0.91 -6.94
CA ALA A 331 -47.10 1.83 -7.64
C ALA A 331 -48.36 2.12 -6.84
N VAL A 332 -48.75 3.39 -6.81
CA VAL A 332 -50.05 3.84 -6.35
C VAL A 332 -50.96 3.92 -7.58
N MET A 333 -52.11 3.24 -7.56
CA MET A 333 -52.97 3.15 -8.74
C MET A 333 -53.69 4.46 -9.09
N ASP A 334 -53.83 5.36 -8.13
CA ASP A 334 -54.38 6.70 -8.35
C ASP A 334 -53.24 7.71 -8.53
N TYR A 335 -53.15 8.28 -9.73
CA TYR A 335 -52.13 9.25 -10.10
C TYR A 335 -52.13 10.48 -9.17
N ALA A 336 -53.31 10.95 -8.74
CA ALA A 336 -53.40 12.11 -7.85
C ALA A 336 -52.84 11.81 -6.46
N MET A 337 -52.87 10.55 -6.03
CA MET A 337 -52.37 10.11 -4.71
C MET A 337 -50.91 9.66 -4.74
N ASN A 338 -50.28 9.64 -5.91
CA ASN A 338 -48.96 9.05 -6.12
C ASN A 338 -47.87 9.65 -5.20
N ASP A 339 -47.92 10.95 -4.92
CA ASP A 339 -46.97 11.65 -4.04
C ASP A 339 -47.55 11.97 -2.64
N MET A 340 -48.75 11.45 -2.38
CA MET A 340 -49.52 11.63 -1.15
C MET A 340 -49.53 10.38 -0.27
N VAL A 341 -49.04 9.27 -0.79
CA VAL A 341 -48.90 8.00 -0.08
C VAL A 341 -47.44 7.77 0.24
N GLU A 342 -47.15 7.58 1.52
CA GLU A 342 -45.83 7.24 2.02
C GLU A 342 -45.76 5.75 2.35
N PHE A 343 -44.57 5.17 2.15
CA PHE A 343 -44.34 3.75 2.29
C PHE A 343 -43.38 3.44 3.43
N SER A 344 -43.65 2.32 4.10
CA SER A 344 -42.71 1.71 5.02
C SER A 344 -42.69 0.20 4.79
N TYR A 345 -41.52 -0.39 4.87
CA TYR A 345 -41.33 -1.82 4.63
C TYR A 345 -40.56 -2.48 5.76
N GLN A 346 -40.67 -3.80 5.81
CA GLN A 346 -39.96 -4.69 6.70
C GLN A 346 -39.68 -6.00 5.94
N LEU A 347 -38.42 -6.45 5.91
CA LEU A 347 -38.06 -7.75 5.33
C LEU A 347 -37.85 -8.76 6.46
N HIS A 348 -38.93 -9.39 6.89
CA HIS A 348 -38.92 -10.36 7.97
C HIS A 348 -38.12 -11.60 7.54
N GLY A 349 -37.19 -12.04 8.41
CA GLY A 349 -36.16 -13.03 8.10
C GLY A 349 -34.76 -12.44 7.93
N LEU A 350 -34.64 -11.13 7.64
CA LEU A 350 -33.37 -10.39 7.64
C LEU A 350 -33.30 -9.35 8.77
N ASP A 351 -34.30 -8.46 8.82
CA ASP A 351 -34.42 -7.40 9.83
C ASP A 351 -35.88 -7.31 10.31
N ASN A 352 -36.06 -7.05 11.61
CA ASN A 352 -37.36 -6.90 12.25
C ASN A 352 -37.79 -5.44 12.42
N ASN A 353 -37.01 -4.46 11.98
CA ASN A 353 -37.40 -3.05 12.04
C ASN A 353 -38.17 -2.59 10.81
N TRP A 354 -39.10 -1.65 11.01
CA TRP A 354 -39.81 -0.98 9.91
C TRP A 354 -38.98 0.20 9.40
N ILE A 355 -38.67 0.21 8.11
CA ILE A 355 -37.90 1.25 7.45
C ILE A 355 -38.84 2.18 6.70
N PHE A 356 -38.65 3.50 6.81
CA PHE A 356 -39.42 4.52 6.12
C PHE A 356 -38.76 4.91 4.80
N LEU A 357 -39.51 4.87 3.69
CA LEU A 357 -38.99 5.16 2.35
C LEU A 357 -39.09 6.63 1.93
N GLY A 358 -39.78 7.47 2.70
CA GLY A 358 -40.09 8.83 2.26
C GLY A 358 -40.87 8.83 0.96
N ASN A 359 -40.29 9.45 -0.07
CA ASN A 359 -40.88 9.55 -1.41
C ASN A 359 -40.38 8.46 -2.37
N GLU A 360 -39.46 7.60 -1.94
CA GLU A 360 -38.94 6.52 -2.79
C GLU A 360 -39.96 5.39 -2.92
N LYS A 361 -40.06 4.85 -4.15
CA LYS A 361 -40.96 3.74 -4.50
C LYS A 361 -40.20 2.48 -4.89
N ASN A 362 -38.87 2.55 -4.87
CA ASN A 362 -37.99 1.45 -5.20
C ASN A 362 -37.39 0.90 -3.91
N LEU A 363 -37.59 -0.40 -3.70
CA LEU A 363 -36.99 -1.16 -2.61
C LEU A 363 -35.84 -1.97 -3.19
N ASP A 364 -34.62 -1.64 -2.79
CA ASP A 364 -33.41 -2.32 -3.27
C ASP A 364 -32.85 -3.26 -2.21
N PHE A 365 -32.80 -4.55 -2.54
CA PHE A 365 -32.22 -5.60 -1.71
C PHE A 365 -31.00 -6.19 -2.41
N ARG A 366 -29.85 -6.23 -1.72
CA ARG A 366 -28.58 -6.72 -2.29
C ARG A 366 -28.01 -7.82 -1.44
N ASN A 367 -27.53 -8.88 -2.09
CA ASN A 367 -26.82 -10.00 -1.49
C ASN A 367 -27.55 -10.63 -0.30
N ILE A 368 -28.86 -10.86 -0.43
CA ILE A 368 -29.66 -11.48 0.61
C ILE A 368 -29.24 -12.96 0.75
N PRO A 369 -28.98 -13.46 1.98
CA PRO A 369 -28.65 -14.87 2.17
C PRO A 369 -29.73 -15.82 1.65
N TYR A 370 -29.40 -17.11 1.49
CA TYR A 370 -30.43 -18.09 1.16
C TYR A 370 -31.37 -18.31 2.35
N GLY A 371 -32.66 -18.53 2.08
CA GLY A 371 -33.67 -18.63 3.12
C GLY A 371 -35.05 -18.18 2.67
N ASN A 372 -36.00 -18.25 3.60
CA ASN A 372 -37.37 -17.79 3.39
C ASN A 372 -37.54 -16.42 4.05
N TYR A 373 -37.96 -15.45 3.26
CA TYR A 373 -38.17 -14.06 3.68
C TYR A 373 -39.60 -13.63 3.40
N GLU A 374 -40.11 -12.71 4.21
CA GLU A 374 -41.43 -12.10 4.01
C GLU A 374 -41.26 -10.57 3.95
N LEU A 375 -41.44 -10.00 2.76
CA LEU A 375 -41.43 -8.56 2.55
C LEU A 375 -42.82 -8.00 2.89
N ARG A 376 -42.91 -7.31 4.03
CA ARG A 376 -44.12 -6.62 4.50
C ARG A 376 -44.05 -5.14 4.14
N ILE A 377 -45.09 -4.62 3.51
CA ILE A 377 -45.20 -3.23 3.07
C ILE A 377 -46.48 -2.63 3.65
N ARG A 378 -46.35 -1.57 4.43
CA ARG A 378 -47.47 -0.78 4.95
C ARG A 378 -47.43 0.64 4.38
N THR A 379 -48.56 1.30 4.39
CA THR A 379 -48.70 2.64 3.82
C THR A 379 -49.31 3.59 4.82
N ARG A 380 -49.07 4.87 4.61
CA ARG A 380 -49.88 5.93 5.22
C ARG A 380 -50.14 7.01 4.20
N GLN A 381 -51.29 7.64 4.28
CA GLN A 381 -51.53 8.89 3.59
C GLN A 381 -50.77 10.01 4.33
N LYS A 382 -50.32 11.05 3.63
CA LYS A 382 -49.74 12.23 4.27
C LYS A 382 -50.68 12.78 5.34
N ASN A 383 -50.12 13.12 6.51
CA ASN A 383 -50.84 13.55 7.70
C ASN A 383 -51.72 12.49 8.39
N GLU A 384 -51.64 11.22 8.01
CA GLU A 384 -52.36 10.12 8.66
C GLU A 384 -51.41 9.15 9.38
N ASN A 385 -51.99 8.27 10.21
CA ASN A 385 -51.24 7.20 10.87
C ASN A 385 -50.97 6.03 9.89
N TRP A 386 -49.97 5.22 10.21
CA TRP A 386 -49.70 3.97 9.49
C TRP A 386 -50.91 3.05 9.44
N SER A 387 -51.12 2.40 8.30
CA SER A 387 -52.15 1.37 8.13
C SER A 387 -51.95 0.23 9.13
N ALA A 388 -53.05 -0.27 9.71
CA ALA A 388 -53.02 -1.42 10.61
C ALA A 388 -52.66 -2.72 9.87
N GLY A 389 -53.09 -2.86 8.61
CA GLY A 389 -52.69 -3.96 7.73
C GLY A 389 -51.46 -3.62 6.89
N TYR A 390 -50.82 -4.66 6.36
CA TYR A 390 -49.70 -4.59 5.43
C TYR A 390 -49.93 -5.57 4.27
N LYS A 391 -49.28 -5.31 3.13
CA LYS A 391 -49.14 -6.28 2.04
C LYS A 391 -47.90 -7.11 2.28
N HIS A 392 -47.97 -8.41 2.02
CA HIS A 392 -46.82 -9.32 2.12
C HIS A 392 -46.44 -9.86 0.74
N LEU A 393 -45.16 -10.16 0.57
CA LEU A 393 -44.59 -10.91 -0.54
C LEU A 393 -43.58 -11.90 0.02
N PHE A 394 -43.82 -13.20 -0.16
CA PHE A 394 -42.90 -14.25 0.25
C PHE A 394 -41.78 -14.39 -0.79
N ILE A 395 -40.55 -14.45 -0.32
CA ILE A 395 -39.35 -14.53 -1.16
C ILE A 395 -38.52 -15.71 -0.66
N ASN A 396 -38.40 -16.75 -1.47
CA ASN A 396 -37.63 -17.95 -1.15
C ASN A 396 -36.36 -17.99 -2.00
N ILE A 397 -35.19 -17.88 -1.37
CA ILE A 397 -33.88 -17.95 -2.03
C ILE A 397 -33.28 -19.34 -1.77
N SER A 398 -33.10 -20.13 -2.84
CA SER A 398 -32.56 -21.49 -2.75
C SER A 398 -31.11 -21.51 -2.23
N PRO A 399 -30.70 -22.55 -1.47
CA PRO A 399 -29.32 -22.70 -1.04
C PRO A 399 -28.34 -22.93 -2.22
N PRO A 400 -27.05 -22.59 -2.06
CA PRO A 400 -26.03 -22.84 -3.06
C PRO A 400 -25.84 -24.33 -3.35
N TRP A 401 -25.43 -24.67 -4.57
CA TRP A 401 -25.21 -26.06 -5.00
C TRP A 401 -24.12 -26.79 -4.17
N TYR A 402 -23.13 -26.07 -3.64
CA TYR A 402 -22.07 -26.64 -2.80
C TYR A 402 -22.53 -27.01 -1.38
N LEU A 403 -23.71 -26.55 -0.96
CA LEU A 403 -24.38 -27.01 0.26
C LEU A 403 -25.44 -28.09 -0.03
N SER A 404 -25.52 -28.58 -1.27
CA SER A 404 -26.41 -29.69 -1.60
C SER A 404 -25.97 -30.99 -0.92
N THR A 405 -26.93 -31.88 -0.67
CA THR A 405 -26.66 -33.22 -0.13
C THR A 405 -25.67 -34.01 -0.99
N TYR A 406 -25.73 -33.86 -2.31
CA TYR A 406 -24.77 -34.47 -3.24
C TYR A 406 -23.36 -33.88 -3.11
N ALA A 407 -23.23 -32.57 -2.93
CA ALA A 407 -21.93 -31.92 -2.69
C ALA A 407 -21.31 -32.36 -1.36
N LEU A 408 -22.12 -32.50 -0.31
CA LEU A 408 -21.67 -32.98 1.00
C LEU A 408 -21.13 -34.43 0.91
N LEU A 409 -21.80 -35.31 0.16
CA LEU A 409 -21.32 -36.66 -0.10
C LEU A 409 -19.98 -36.68 -0.86
N LEU A 410 -19.83 -35.80 -1.86
CA LEU A 410 -18.56 -35.65 -2.58
C LEU A 410 -17.42 -35.20 -1.66
N TYR A 411 -17.67 -34.27 -0.72
CA TYR A 411 -16.67 -33.82 0.25
C TYR A 411 -16.19 -34.96 1.14
N ILE A 412 -17.10 -35.81 1.62
CA ILE A 412 -16.75 -36.98 2.42
C ILE A 412 -15.83 -37.92 1.64
N ILE A 413 -16.14 -38.17 0.35
CA ILE A 413 -15.32 -39.03 -0.52
C ILE A 413 -13.93 -38.42 -0.74
N VAL A 414 -13.85 -37.11 -1.03
CA VAL A 414 -12.57 -36.41 -1.23
C VAL A 414 -11.73 -36.42 0.04
N ILE A 415 -12.33 -36.19 1.22
CA ILE A 415 -11.63 -36.27 2.50
C ILE A 415 -11.10 -37.67 2.75
N ALA A 416 -11.91 -38.72 2.50
CA ALA A 416 -11.47 -40.10 2.64
C ALA A 416 -10.28 -40.43 1.70
N ALA A 417 -10.32 -39.94 0.46
CA ALA A 417 -9.22 -40.09 -0.49
C ALA A 417 -7.95 -39.34 -0.04
N ILE A 418 -8.08 -38.12 0.49
CA ILE A 418 -6.96 -37.35 1.05
C ILE A 418 -6.35 -38.10 2.24
N VAL A 419 -7.17 -38.58 3.18
CA VAL A 419 -6.69 -39.37 4.33
C VAL A 419 -5.97 -40.63 3.87
N PHE A 420 -6.50 -41.34 2.87
CA PHE A 420 -5.85 -42.51 2.29
C PHE A 420 -4.50 -42.17 1.62
N ILE A 421 -4.43 -41.06 0.87
CA ILE A 421 -3.20 -40.59 0.24
C ILE A 421 -2.17 -40.18 1.29
N VAL A 422 -2.56 -39.42 2.31
CA VAL A 422 -1.68 -39.00 3.43
C VAL A 422 -1.16 -40.22 4.17
N PHE A 423 -2.03 -41.19 4.48
CA PHE A 423 -1.64 -42.44 5.12
C PHE A 423 -0.66 -43.23 4.24
N SER A 424 -0.93 -43.32 2.92
CA SER A 424 -0.04 -43.99 1.97
C SER A 424 1.32 -43.30 1.84
N ILE A 425 1.35 -41.96 1.84
CA ILE A 425 2.58 -41.16 1.82
C ILE A 425 3.34 -41.35 3.14
N TYR A 426 2.64 -41.38 4.28
CA TYR A 426 3.24 -41.61 5.58
C TYR A 426 3.95 -42.97 5.64
N VAL A 427 3.27 -44.04 5.22
CA VAL A 427 3.86 -45.39 5.15
C VAL A 427 5.06 -45.41 4.20
N LYS A 428 4.97 -44.77 3.02
CA LYS A 428 6.10 -44.67 2.09
C LYS A 428 7.27 -43.87 2.68
N LYS A 429 6.99 -42.79 3.40
CA LYS A 429 8.00 -41.95 4.07
C LYS A 429 8.75 -42.76 5.14
N VAL A 430 8.02 -43.47 5.99
CA VAL A 430 8.62 -44.32 7.05
C VAL A 430 9.53 -45.38 6.43
N ASN A 431 9.10 -46.05 5.35
CA ASN A 431 9.92 -47.04 4.66
C ASN A 431 11.16 -46.40 3.99
N ALA A 432 11.01 -45.23 3.37
CA ALA A 432 12.12 -44.52 2.75
C ALA A 432 13.15 -44.02 3.79
N GLU A 433 12.69 -43.51 4.94
CA GLU A 433 13.56 -43.11 6.05
C GLU A 433 14.32 -44.31 6.63
N ALA A 434 13.66 -45.46 6.76
CA ALA A 434 14.32 -46.70 7.20
C ALA A 434 15.41 -47.14 6.19
N GLU A 435 15.13 -47.07 4.90
CA GLU A 435 16.10 -47.42 3.85
C GLU A 435 17.29 -46.44 3.81
N LEU A 436 17.01 -45.13 3.91
CA LEU A 436 18.06 -44.10 3.98
C LEU A 436 18.98 -44.31 5.19
N ARG A 437 18.41 -44.63 6.36
CA ARG A 437 19.21 -44.86 7.58
C ARG A 437 20.16 -46.05 7.44
N VAL A 438 19.75 -47.09 6.74
CA VAL A 438 20.62 -48.23 6.43
C VAL A 438 21.75 -47.81 5.49
N ARG A 439 21.46 -47.00 4.46
CA ARG A 439 22.50 -46.49 3.54
C ARG A 439 23.49 -45.55 4.23
N GLU A 440 23.01 -44.66 5.10
CA GLU A 440 23.89 -43.75 5.87
C GLU A 440 24.90 -44.54 6.72
N LEU A 441 24.46 -45.61 7.38
CA LEU A 441 25.35 -46.48 8.14
C LEU A 441 26.37 -47.19 7.25
N GLN A 442 25.98 -47.63 6.06
CA GLN A 442 26.91 -48.23 5.09
C GLN A 442 27.96 -47.21 4.60
N LEU A 443 27.55 -45.99 4.27
CA LEU A 443 28.45 -44.92 3.84
C LEU A 443 29.44 -44.51 4.94
N ASP A 444 28.97 -44.42 6.19
CA ASP A 444 29.84 -44.12 7.34
C ASP A 444 30.87 -45.25 7.57
N GLN A 445 30.43 -46.51 7.42
CA GLN A 445 31.32 -47.66 7.55
C GLN A 445 32.37 -47.71 6.42
N GLU A 446 31.98 -47.46 5.17
CA GLU A 446 32.91 -47.34 4.04
C GLU A 446 33.88 -46.15 4.22
N GLY A 447 33.37 -45.01 4.69
CA GLY A 447 34.17 -43.81 4.99
C GLY A 447 35.23 -44.07 6.06
N LYS A 448 34.86 -44.76 7.15
CA LYS A 448 35.79 -45.19 8.20
C LYS A 448 36.86 -46.13 7.66
N LEU A 449 36.45 -47.13 6.89
CA LEU A 449 37.36 -48.12 6.30
C LEU A 449 38.32 -47.47 5.28
N HIS A 450 37.83 -46.49 4.51
CA HIS A 450 38.66 -45.67 3.62
C HIS A 450 39.67 -44.80 4.40
N MET A 451 39.24 -44.15 5.49
CA MET A 451 40.12 -43.34 6.34
C MET A 451 41.19 -44.18 7.04
N GLU A 452 40.86 -45.38 7.52
CA GLU A 452 41.83 -46.31 8.10
C GLU A 452 42.87 -46.76 7.07
N ARG A 453 42.44 -47.10 5.84
CA ARG A 453 43.37 -47.40 4.73
C ARG A 453 44.28 -46.23 4.44
N LEU A 454 43.73 -45.01 4.40
CA LEU A 454 44.51 -43.80 4.22
C LEU A 454 45.57 -43.67 5.34
N ASN A 455 45.17 -43.69 6.61
CA ASN A 455 46.08 -43.53 7.74
C ASN A 455 47.19 -44.60 7.77
N PHE A 456 46.86 -45.84 7.39
CA PHE A 456 47.82 -46.92 7.22
C PHE A 456 48.95 -46.56 6.23
N TYR A 457 48.62 -46.02 5.06
CA TYR A 457 49.64 -45.61 4.06
C TYR A 457 50.50 -44.42 4.50
N THR A 458 49.94 -43.46 5.24
CA THR A 458 50.73 -42.33 5.79
C THR A 458 51.74 -42.79 6.83
N ASN A 459 51.31 -43.70 7.72
CA ASN A 459 52.17 -44.26 8.76
C ASN A 459 53.31 -45.08 8.14
N ILE A 460 52.99 -45.96 7.16
CA ILE A 460 54.01 -46.71 6.41
C ILE A 460 55.04 -45.76 5.78
N THR A 461 54.59 -44.65 5.22
CA THR A 461 55.51 -43.75 4.53
C THR A 461 56.47 -43.07 5.50
N HIS A 462 55.99 -42.62 6.65
CA HIS A 462 56.85 -42.10 7.72
C HIS A 462 57.81 -43.18 8.26
N GLU A 463 57.34 -44.42 8.39
CA GLU A 463 58.17 -45.55 8.81
C GLU A 463 59.20 -45.98 7.77
N LEU A 464 58.94 -45.78 6.48
CA LEU A 464 59.92 -46.05 5.41
C LEU A 464 60.93 -44.90 5.25
N ARG A 465 60.52 -43.63 5.42
CA ARG A 465 61.39 -42.46 5.24
C ARG A 465 62.52 -42.39 6.27
N THR A 466 62.21 -42.71 7.53
CA THR A 466 63.17 -42.64 8.64
C THR A 466 64.39 -43.55 8.47
N PRO A 467 64.26 -44.88 8.21
CA PRO A 467 65.40 -45.75 7.96
C PRO A 467 66.13 -45.42 6.66
N LEU A 468 65.41 -44.93 5.64
CA LEU A 468 66.01 -44.49 4.38
C LEU A 468 66.96 -43.30 4.53
N MET A 469 66.56 -42.29 5.31
CA MET A 469 67.43 -41.14 5.63
C MET A 469 68.67 -41.55 6.43
N LEU A 470 68.51 -42.51 7.35
CA LEU A 470 69.61 -43.08 8.13
C LEU A 470 70.57 -43.96 7.31
N ILE A 471 70.14 -44.46 6.15
CA ILE A 471 71.00 -45.17 5.20
C ILE A 471 71.71 -44.17 4.27
N LEU A 472 70.98 -43.17 3.77
CA LEU A 472 71.51 -42.18 2.81
C LEU A 472 72.60 -41.28 3.40
N GLY A 473 72.42 -40.78 4.64
CA GLY A 473 73.39 -39.88 5.28
C GLY A 473 74.80 -40.47 5.41
N PRO A 474 74.97 -41.68 5.98
CA PRO A 474 76.27 -42.36 6.05
C PRO A 474 76.85 -42.73 4.67
N LEU A 475 75.99 -43.08 3.70
CA LEU A 475 76.42 -43.36 2.32
C LEU A 475 77.00 -42.14 1.63
N ASP A 476 76.39 -40.95 1.80
CA ASP A 476 76.92 -39.69 1.28
C ASP A 476 78.31 -39.39 1.87
N ASN A 477 78.48 -39.59 3.18
CA ASN A 477 79.77 -39.37 3.84
C ASN A 477 80.86 -40.36 3.35
N LEU A 478 80.51 -41.62 3.08
CA LEU A 478 81.44 -42.65 2.61
C LEU A 478 81.92 -42.43 1.15
N ILE A 479 81.09 -41.83 0.30
CA ILE A 479 81.46 -41.53 -1.10
C ILE A 479 82.50 -40.40 -1.17
N HIS A 480 82.40 -39.45 -0.24
CA HIS A 480 83.31 -38.32 -0.13
C HIS A 480 84.60 -38.65 0.66
N ASP A 481 84.73 -39.85 1.24
CA ASP A 481 85.97 -40.28 1.90
C ASP A 481 87.04 -40.69 0.85
N HIS A 482 88.24 -40.10 0.97
CA HIS A 482 89.37 -40.35 0.07
C HIS A 482 90.11 -41.67 0.35
N LYS A 483 89.79 -42.39 1.44
CA LYS A 483 90.46 -43.65 1.84
C LYS A 483 89.86 -44.94 1.28
N LEU A 484 88.68 -44.90 0.65
CA LEU A 484 88.07 -46.09 0.08
C LEU A 484 88.78 -46.56 -1.21
N ALA A 485 89.10 -47.86 -1.29
CA ALA A 485 89.57 -48.51 -2.51
C ALA A 485 88.54 -48.39 -3.65
N SER A 486 89.00 -48.20 -4.90
CA SER A 486 88.14 -47.87 -6.05
C SER A 486 86.97 -48.83 -6.26
N GLY A 487 87.18 -50.15 -6.11
CA GLY A 487 86.10 -51.14 -6.25
C GLY A 487 85.02 -51.10 -5.15
N HIS A 488 85.33 -50.59 -3.96
CA HIS A 488 84.33 -50.41 -2.89
C HIS A 488 83.53 -49.12 -3.08
N LYS A 489 84.12 -48.08 -3.69
CA LYS A 489 83.37 -46.85 -4.05
C LYS A 489 82.23 -47.15 -5.02
N ASP A 490 82.46 -48.06 -5.97
CA ASP A 490 81.41 -48.49 -6.91
C ASP A 490 80.24 -49.18 -6.19
N TRP A 491 80.51 -50.00 -5.17
CA TRP A 491 79.44 -50.64 -4.37
C TRP A 491 78.68 -49.64 -3.49
N VAL A 492 79.39 -48.73 -2.83
CA VAL A 492 78.77 -47.66 -2.03
C VAL A 492 77.91 -46.76 -2.92
N TYR A 493 78.41 -46.40 -4.11
CA TYR A 493 77.65 -45.65 -5.12
C TYR A 493 76.41 -46.42 -5.59
N MET A 494 76.51 -47.74 -5.81
CA MET A 494 75.36 -48.57 -6.19
C MET A 494 74.31 -48.67 -5.07
N ILE A 495 74.72 -48.79 -3.81
CA ILE A 495 73.81 -48.81 -2.66
C ILE A 495 73.14 -47.44 -2.50
N GLN A 496 73.91 -46.35 -2.62
CA GLN A 496 73.37 -44.99 -2.56
C GLN A 496 72.38 -44.75 -3.69
N LYS A 497 72.71 -45.15 -4.93
CA LYS A 497 71.80 -45.06 -6.08
C LYS A 497 70.50 -45.83 -5.84
N SER A 498 70.59 -46.99 -5.19
CA SER A 498 69.42 -47.80 -4.83
C SER A 498 68.59 -47.16 -3.71
N ALA A 499 69.23 -46.57 -2.69
CA ALA A 499 68.57 -45.87 -1.59
C ALA A 499 67.91 -44.55 -2.05
N ASN A 500 68.60 -43.76 -2.87
CA ASN A 500 68.05 -42.54 -3.49
C ASN A 500 66.87 -42.85 -4.40
N ARG A 501 66.95 -43.97 -5.13
CA ARG A 501 65.83 -44.47 -5.91
C ARG A 501 64.65 -44.79 -4.98
N LEU A 502 64.85 -45.59 -3.92
CA LEU A 502 63.77 -45.92 -2.98
C LEU A 502 63.17 -44.66 -2.32
N PHE A 503 63.99 -43.67 -1.97
CA PHE A 503 63.54 -42.39 -1.40
C PHE A 503 62.68 -41.59 -2.39
N SER A 504 63.10 -41.51 -3.66
CA SER A 504 62.33 -40.88 -4.72
C SER A 504 60.96 -41.56 -4.92
N LEU A 505 60.94 -42.90 -4.89
CA LEU A 505 59.71 -43.69 -5.00
C LEU A 505 58.74 -43.42 -3.84
N VAL A 506 59.25 -43.33 -2.62
CA VAL A 506 58.46 -43.01 -1.42
C VAL A 506 57.88 -41.59 -1.51
N ASN A 507 58.66 -40.62 -2.00
CA ASN A 507 58.17 -39.25 -2.18
C ASN A 507 57.15 -39.12 -3.33
N GLN A 508 57.31 -39.84 -4.44
CA GLN A 508 56.32 -39.88 -5.51
C GLN A 508 54.99 -40.46 -5.03
N LEU A 509 55.03 -41.47 -4.15
CA LEU A 509 53.83 -42.03 -3.53
C LEU A 509 53.13 -41.01 -2.62
N LEU A 510 53.88 -40.16 -1.91
CA LEU A 510 53.32 -39.06 -1.11
C LEU A 510 52.68 -37.96 -1.94
N GLU A 511 53.34 -37.52 -3.00
CA GLU A 511 52.79 -36.48 -3.88
C GLU A 511 51.50 -36.97 -4.54
N PHE A 512 51.45 -38.24 -4.96
CA PHE A 512 50.22 -38.87 -5.42
C PHE A 512 49.12 -38.86 -4.35
N ARG A 513 49.45 -39.16 -3.09
CA ARG A 513 48.49 -39.17 -1.98
C ARG A 513 47.95 -37.77 -1.65
N LYS A 514 48.77 -36.71 -1.78
CA LYS A 514 48.32 -35.31 -1.62
C LYS A 514 47.30 -34.91 -2.68
N VAL A 515 47.49 -35.39 -3.91
CA VAL A 515 46.58 -35.16 -5.04
C VAL A 515 45.28 -35.96 -4.88
N GLU A 516 45.35 -37.24 -4.52
CA GLU A 516 44.18 -38.13 -4.37
C GLU A 516 43.25 -37.74 -3.20
N SER A 517 43.81 -37.18 -2.13
CA SER A 517 43.03 -36.73 -0.97
C SER A 517 42.40 -35.34 -1.15
N GLN A 518 42.42 -34.77 -2.37
CA GLN A 518 41.94 -33.42 -2.71
C GLN A 518 42.60 -32.27 -1.93
N TYR A 519 43.71 -32.53 -1.23
CA TYR A 519 44.42 -31.53 -0.41
C TYR A 519 45.43 -30.68 -1.19
N LYS A 520 45.56 -30.83 -2.52
CA LYS A 520 46.33 -29.88 -3.35
C LYS A 520 45.38 -28.81 -3.92
N PRO A 521 45.21 -27.64 -3.26
CA PRO A 521 44.38 -26.56 -3.80
C PRO A 521 44.99 -26.04 -5.10
N LEU A 522 44.15 -25.76 -6.10
CA LEU A 522 44.56 -25.09 -7.32
C LEU A 522 44.87 -23.62 -7.00
N VAL A 523 46.14 -23.24 -7.12
CA VAL A 523 46.60 -21.86 -6.84
C VAL A 523 46.92 -21.18 -8.18
N LEU A 524 45.91 -20.50 -8.71
CA LEU A 524 46.02 -19.80 -9.99
C LEU A 524 46.83 -18.50 -9.84
N GLY A 525 47.91 -18.38 -10.61
CA GLY A 525 48.73 -17.17 -10.73
C GLY A 525 48.75 -16.63 -12.17
N GLU A 526 49.01 -15.34 -12.32
CA GLU A 526 49.22 -14.74 -13.65
C GLU A 526 50.69 -14.85 -14.06
N GLY A 527 50.98 -15.46 -15.20
CA GLY A 527 52.35 -15.60 -15.70
C GLY A 527 52.41 -15.85 -17.21
N PHE A 528 53.63 -15.94 -17.74
CA PHE A 528 53.88 -16.37 -19.11
C PHE A 528 54.18 -17.87 -19.10
N LEU A 529 53.26 -18.67 -19.62
CA LEU A 529 53.38 -20.13 -19.58
C LEU A 529 54.52 -20.61 -20.49
N GLY A 530 54.78 -19.92 -21.61
CA GLY A 530 55.88 -20.26 -22.50
C GLY A 530 57.25 -20.07 -21.87
N GLU A 531 57.44 -19.11 -20.95
CA GLU A 531 58.67 -18.97 -20.16
C GLU A 531 58.92 -20.20 -19.30
N LEU A 532 57.93 -20.65 -18.52
CA LEU A 532 58.06 -21.84 -17.67
C LEU A 532 58.38 -23.11 -18.47
N VAL A 533 57.73 -23.29 -19.63
CA VAL A 533 58.00 -24.44 -20.51
C VAL A 533 59.43 -24.37 -21.05
N ARG A 534 59.88 -23.21 -21.53
CA ARG A 534 61.25 -23.02 -22.05
C ARG A 534 62.30 -23.30 -20.97
N GLU A 535 62.13 -22.77 -19.76
CA GLU A 535 63.04 -23.01 -18.62
C GLU A 535 63.13 -24.49 -18.27
N THR A 536 61.98 -25.17 -18.22
CA THR A 536 61.94 -26.61 -17.88
C THR A 536 62.60 -27.44 -18.97
N VAL A 537 62.35 -27.17 -20.25
CA VAL A 537 62.97 -27.90 -21.36
C VAL A 537 64.48 -27.66 -21.42
N LEU A 538 64.94 -26.42 -21.21
CA LEU A 538 66.36 -26.08 -21.17
C LEU A 538 67.10 -26.88 -20.08
N LYS A 539 66.50 -26.99 -18.88
CA LYS A 539 67.03 -27.81 -17.79
C LYS A 539 67.24 -29.28 -18.19
N TYR A 540 66.31 -29.89 -18.94
CA TYR A 540 66.47 -31.27 -19.42
C TYR A 540 67.47 -31.38 -20.58
N ALA A 541 67.55 -30.37 -21.45
CA ALA A 541 68.53 -30.31 -22.53
C ALA A 541 69.97 -30.26 -21.98
N GLU A 542 70.22 -29.44 -20.95
CA GLU A 542 71.53 -29.33 -20.29
C GLU A 542 71.89 -30.59 -19.48
N ALA A 543 70.91 -31.25 -18.86
CA ALA A 543 71.11 -32.47 -18.10
C ALA A 543 71.28 -33.73 -18.97
N ASN A 544 71.11 -33.63 -20.29
CA ASN A 544 71.16 -34.78 -21.19
C ASN A 544 72.60 -35.22 -21.49
N ASN A 545 72.98 -36.41 -21.01
CA ASN A 545 74.30 -37.01 -21.25
C ASN A 545 74.35 -37.89 -22.52
N LYS A 546 73.25 -38.03 -23.27
CA LYS A 546 73.18 -38.85 -24.50
C LYS A 546 73.47 -37.97 -25.73
N LYS A 547 74.59 -38.20 -26.39
CA LYS A 547 75.03 -37.41 -27.56
C LYS A 547 74.09 -37.48 -28.77
N ASP A 548 73.34 -38.57 -28.90
CA ASP A 548 72.45 -38.84 -30.04
C ASP A 548 70.98 -38.44 -29.79
N LEU A 549 70.70 -37.71 -28.70
CA LEU A 549 69.36 -37.25 -28.34
C LEU A 549 69.31 -35.72 -28.34
N SER A 550 68.50 -35.13 -29.22
CA SER A 550 68.23 -33.69 -29.22
C SER A 550 66.94 -33.39 -28.44
N ILE A 551 66.95 -32.32 -27.63
CA ILE A 551 65.77 -31.85 -26.89
C ILE A 551 65.51 -30.40 -27.31
N SER A 552 64.33 -30.12 -27.86
CA SER A 552 63.96 -28.79 -28.37
C SER A 552 62.60 -28.33 -27.85
N CYS A 553 62.44 -27.02 -27.72
CA CYS A 553 61.18 -26.37 -27.36
C CYS A 553 60.71 -25.49 -28.52
N ILE A 554 59.44 -25.61 -28.89
CA ILE A 554 58.78 -24.76 -29.87
C ILE A 554 57.56 -24.11 -29.20
N VAL A 555 57.51 -22.78 -29.22
CA VAL A 555 56.32 -22.02 -28.83
C VAL A 555 55.83 -21.33 -30.10
N VAL A 556 54.66 -21.74 -30.58
CA VAL A 556 54.20 -21.42 -31.94
C VAL A 556 53.62 -20.00 -32.04
N ASP A 557 53.02 -19.48 -30.96
CA ASP A 557 52.40 -18.16 -30.87
C ASP A 557 53.18 -17.20 -29.95
N GLU A 558 52.91 -15.90 -30.01
CA GLU A 558 53.42 -14.94 -29.01
C GLU A 558 52.94 -15.36 -27.61
N ASP A 559 53.88 -15.40 -26.66
CA ASP A 559 53.59 -15.84 -25.31
C ASP A 559 52.65 -14.84 -24.62
N ILE A 560 51.42 -15.25 -24.40
CA ILE A 560 50.39 -14.43 -23.77
C ILE A 560 50.39 -14.64 -22.26
N LYS A 561 50.08 -13.56 -21.51
CA LYS A 561 49.93 -13.65 -20.06
C LYS A 561 48.64 -14.41 -19.73
N THR A 562 48.80 -15.54 -19.07
CA THR A 562 47.75 -16.52 -18.80
C THR A 562 47.63 -16.79 -17.31
N ILE A 563 46.48 -17.33 -16.89
CA ILE A 563 46.23 -17.69 -15.49
C ILE A 563 46.42 -19.20 -15.33
N PHE A 564 47.44 -19.62 -14.58
CA PHE A 564 47.73 -21.04 -14.35
C PHE A 564 48.45 -21.28 -13.01
N ASP A 565 48.37 -22.52 -12.49
CA ASP A 565 49.16 -22.96 -11.34
C ASP A 565 50.55 -23.44 -11.80
N THR A 566 51.59 -22.68 -11.42
CA THR A 566 52.99 -22.92 -11.82
C THR A 566 53.50 -24.28 -11.34
N GLU A 567 53.18 -24.69 -10.10
CA GLU A 567 53.68 -25.93 -9.52
C GLU A 567 53.04 -27.16 -10.17
N ILE A 568 51.74 -27.11 -10.45
CA ILE A 568 51.03 -28.20 -11.13
C ILE A 568 51.57 -28.41 -12.54
N VAL A 569 51.73 -27.32 -13.30
CA VAL A 569 52.27 -27.37 -14.67
C VAL A 569 53.70 -27.92 -14.67
N GLN A 570 54.54 -27.48 -13.73
CA GLN A 570 55.92 -27.96 -13.62
C GLN A 570 55.99 -29.47 -13.34
N LEU A 571 55.14 -29.98 -12.43
CA LEU A 571 55.05 -31.42 -12.15
C LEU A 571 54.56 -32.24 -13.36
N ILE A 572 53.62 -31.69 -14.14
CA ILE A 572 53.16 -32.32 -15.39
C ILE A 572 54.31 -32.42 -16.38
N LEU A 573 55.01 -31.31 -16.62
CA LEU A 573 56.15 -31.24 -17.55
C LEU A 573 57.28 -32.19 -17.13
N ASP A 574 57.66 -32.19 -15.85
CA ASP A 574 58.72 -33.08 -15.32
C ASP A 574 58.39 -34.56 -15.54
N ASN A 575 57.14 -34.98 -15.32
CA ASN A 575 56.74 -36.38 -15.52
C ASN A 575 56.72 -36.78 -17.00
N LEU A 576 56.26 -35.89 -17.90
CA LEU A 576 56.22 -36.17 -19.34
C LEU A 576 57.62 -36.16 -19.97
N LEU A 577 58.44 -35.15 -19.66
CA LEU A 577 59.81 -35.02 -20.17
C LEU A 577 60.72 -36.14 -19.66
N SER A 578 60.62 -36.50 -18.37
CA SER A 578 61.39 -37.61 -17.81
C SER A 578 61.06 -38.93 -18.52
N ASN A 579 59.78 -39.19 -18.81
CA ASN A 579 59.36 -40.37 -19.58
C ASN A 579 59.90 -40.32 -21.02
N ALA A 580 59.73 -39.21 -21.73
CA ALA A 580 60.21 -39.05 -23.11
C ALA A 580 61.74 -39.29 -23.22
N CYS A 581 62.53 -38.70 -22.31
CA CYS A 581 63.99 -38.87 -22.29
C CYS A 581 64.42 -40.29 -21.87
N LYS A 582 63.63 -40.96 -21.04
CA LYS A 582 63.89 -42.33 -20.58
C LYS A 582 63.67 -43.36 -21.69
N TYR A 583 62.61 -43.20 -22.50
CA TYR A 583 62.22 -44.16 -23.54
C TYR A 583 62.79 -43.84 -24.94
N THR A 584 63.54 -42.74 -25.07
CA THR A 584 64.26 -42.37 -26.30
C THR A 584 65.77 -42.53 -26.10
N SER A 585 66.40 -43.41 -26.86
CA SER A 585 67.85 -43.69 -26.76
C SER A 585 68.67 -42.87 -27.76
N SER A 586 68.14 -42.68 -28.97
CA SER A 586 68.68 -41.85 -30.06
C SER A 586 67.51 -41.23 -30.83
N GLY A 587 67.60 -39.96 -31.23
CA GLY A 587 66.52 -39.23 -31.92
C GLY A 587 66.24 -37.86 -31.30
N SER A 588 64.97 -37.44 -31.23
CA SER A 588 64.59 -36.13 -30.70
C SER A 588 63.39 -36.20 -29.74
N VAL A 589 63.42 -35.33 -28.73
CA VAL A 589 62.26 -34.99 -27.89
C VAL A 589 61.91 -33.53 -28.13
N GLU A 590 60.68 -33.28 -28.56
CA GLU A 590 60.20 -31.96 -28.92
C GLU A 590 59.00 -31.60 -28.02
N VAL A 591 59.06 -30.43 -27.39
CA VAL A 591 57.95 -29.87 -26.62
C VAL A 591 57.35 -28.70 -27.39
N CYS A 592 56.06 -28.81 -27.68
CA CYS A 592 55.28 -27.78 -28.38
C CYS A 592 54.24 -27.17 -27.44
N LEU A 593 54.18 -25.83 -27.38
CA LEU A 593 53.13 -25.07 -26.71
C LEU A 593 52.33 -24.28 -27.75
N THR A 594 51.02 -24.47 -27.76
CA THR A 594 50.05 -23.71 -28.57
C THR A 594 48.91 -23.19 -27.70
N TYR A 595 48.34 -22.04 -28.07
CA TYR A 595 47.17 -21.49 -27.39
C TYR A 595 45.92 -21.64 -28.28
N GLU A 596 44.87 -22.27 -27.76
CA GLU A 596 43.59 -22.46 -28.43
C GLU A 596 42.54 -21.53 -27.81
N GLN A 597 41.82 -20.78 -28.63
CA GLN A 597 40.67 -19.97 -28.19
C GLN A 597 39.38 -20.76 -28.38
N GLU A 598 38.66 -21.04 -27.29
CA GLU A 598 37.31 -21.59 -27.31
C GLU A 598 36.33 -20.58 -26.69
N GLY A 599 35.67 -19.81 -27.55
CA GLY A 599 34.75 -18.77 -27.13
C GLY A 599 35.46 -17.62 -26.41
N LEU A 600 35.14 -17.43 -25.12
CA LEU A 600 35.77 -16.43 -24.24
C LEU A 600 36.93 -17.01 -23.40
N SER A 601 37.24 -18.30 -23.58
CA SER A 601 38.23 -19.01 -22.79
C SER A 601 39.47 -19.35 -23.62
N THR A 602 40.64 -19.12 -23.02
CA THR A 602 41.92 -19.45 -23.63
C THR A 602 42.46 -20.73 -22.99
N CYS A 603 42.72 -21.76 -23.78
CA CYS A 603 43.32 -23.01 -23.34
C CYS A 603 44.75 -23.12 -23.85
N ALA A 604 45.66 -23.62 -23.02
CA ALA A 604 47.01 -23.96 -23.42
C ALA A 604 47.10 -25.46 -23.73
N LEU A 605 47.66 -25.82 -24.88
CA LEU A 605 47.94 -27.19 -25.27
C LEU A 605 49.46 -27.41 -25.24
N ILE A 606 49.91 -28.27 -24.33
CA ILE A 606 51.31 -28.66 -24.17
C ILE A 606 51.46 -30.09 -24.72
N CYS A 607 52.21 -30.25 -25.80
CA CYS A 607 52.49 -31.55 -26.42
C CYS A 607 53.97 -31.91 -26.29
N VAL A 608 54.27 -33.08 -25.71
CA VAL A 608 55.61 -33.65 -25.63
C VAL A 608 55.69 -34.83 -26.59
N LYS A 609 56.52 -34.71 -27.63
CA LYS A 609 56.70 -35.71 -28.68
C LYS A 609 58.09 -36.32 -28.61
N ASP A 610 58.17 -37.64 -28.64
CA ASP A 610 59.40 -38.42 -28.60
C ASP A 610 59.48 -39.36 -29.80
N THR A 611 60.70 -39.64 -30.30
CA THR A 611 60.96 -40.63 -31.36
C THR A 611 61.40 -41.99 -30.80
N GLY A 612 60.93 -42.35 -29.60
CA GLY A 612 61.31 -43.55 -28.88
C GLY A 612 60.63 -44.83 -29.37
N CYS A 613 60.53 -45.83 -28.49
CA CYS A 613 60.03 -47.16 -28.85
C CYS A 613 58.52 -47.22 -29.21
N GLY A 614 57.75 -46.18 -28.90
CA GLY A 614 56.29 -46.15 -29.05
C GLY A 614 55.55 -47.15 -28.15
N ILE A 615 54.23 -47.07 -28.15
CA ILE A 615 53.30 -47.84 -27.30
C ILE A 615 52.25 -48.51 -28.19
N ALA A 616 51.99 -49.80 -27.96
CA ALA A 616 50.96 -50.54 -28.69
C ALA A 616 49.54 -50.07 -28.31
N ALA A 617 48.61 -50.08 -29.27
CA ALA A 617 47.25 -49.55 -29.10
C ALA A 617 46.48 -50.17 -27.92
N GLU A 618 46.72 -51.45 -27.62
CA GLU A 618 46.11 -52.18 -26.50
C GLU A 618 46.48 -51.64 -25.10
N HIS A 619 47.50 -50.80 -25.01
CA HIS A 619 47.98 -50.23 -23.75
C HIS A 619 47.61 -48.76 -23.57
N LEU A 620 47.20 -48.04 -24.62
CA LEU A 620 47.02 -46.58 -24.60
C LEU A 620 45.97 -46.10 -23.59
N GLU A 621 44.93 -46.89 -23.30
CA GLU A 621 43.96 -46.55 -22.25
C GLU A 621 44.47 -46.89 -20.85
N LYS A 622 45.23 -47.99 -20.71
CA LYS A 622 45.70 -48.53 -19.43
C LYS A 622 46.95 -47.86 -18.89
N ILE A 623 47.73 -47.16 -19.72
CA ILE A 623 48.94 -46.46 -19.25
C ILE A 623 48.65 -45.34 -18.25
N PHE A 624 47.40 -44.87 -18.17
CA PHE A 624 46.95 -43.92 -17.17
C PHE A 624 46.39 -44.59 -15.90
N ASP A 625 46.29 -45.93 -15.86
CA ASP A 625 45.86 -46.68 -14.68
C ASP A 625 46.97 -46.77 -13.65
N LYS A 626 46.57 -46.80 -12.38
CA LYS A 626 47.49 -46.83 -11.24
C LYS A 626 48.35 -48.10 -11.29
N PHE A 627 49.67 -47.94 -11.15
CA PHE A 627 50.67 -49.02 -11.10
C PHE A 627 50.81 -49.86 -12.39
N TYR A 628 50.21 -49.41 -13.49
CA TYR A 628 50.26 -50.14 -14.75
C TYR A 628 51.60 -49.94 -15.48
N GLN A 629 52.16 -51.01 -16.04
CA GLN A 629 53.42 -50.99 -16.80
C GLN A 629 53.33 -51.86 -18.04
N VAL A 630 53.92 -51.40 -19.14
CA VAL A 630 53.97 -52.16 -20.39
C VAL A 630 55.02 -53.28 -20.29
N PRO A 631 54.66 -54.57 -20.50
CA PRO A 631 55.49 -55.74 -20.17
C PRO A 631 56.84 -55.89 -20.91
N ARG A 632 57.18 -55.04 -21.88
CA ARG A 632 58.39 -55.17 -22.73
C ARG A 632 59.38 -54.01 -22.64
N SER A 633 59.13 -53.01 -21.80
CA SER A 633 60.03 -51.88 -21.65
C SER A 633 61.11 -52.18 -20.61
N ALA A 634 62.38 -52.28 -21.02
CA ALA A 634 63.53 -52.59 -20.14
C ALA A 634 63.84 -51.51 -19.06
N ALA A 635 62.97 -50.51 -18.90
CA ALA A 635 63.21 -49.35 -18.04
C ALA A 635 62.21 -49.33 -16.86
N GLN A 636 62.71 -49.79 -15.72
CA GLN A 636 62.01 -49.99 -14.44
C GLN A 636 61.41 -48.67 -13.90
N GLY A 637 60.07 -48.57 -13.80
CA GLY A 637 59.33 -47.47 -13.13
C GLY A 637 58.29 -48.05 -12.15
N ILE A 638 57.47 -47.24 -11.47
CA ILE A 638 56.35 -47.75 -10.64
C ILE A 638 55.02 -47.79 -11.43
N GLY A 639 54.86 -46.96 -12.46
CA GLY A 639 53.60 -46.81 -13.18
C GLY A 639 52.63 -45.82 -12.51
N VAL A 640 53.15 -44.84 -11.76
CA VAL A 640 52.34 -43.80 -11.08
C VAL A 640 52.39 -42.44 -11.81
N GLY A 641 53.47 -42.15 -12.56
CA GLY A 641 53.69 -40.82 -13.15
C GLY A 641 52.59 -40.35 -14.10
N LEU A 642 52.13 -41.20 -15.03
CA LEU A 642 51.07 -40.83 -15.99
C LEU A 642 49.68 -40.75 -15.32
N ALA A 643 49.40 -41.59 -14.32
CA ALA A 643 48.20 -41.49 -13.50
C ALA A 643 48.18 -40.15 -12.73
N LEU A 644 49.33 -39.73 -12.18
CA LEU A 644 49.48 -38.43 -11.52
C LEU A 644 49.26 -37.26 -12.49
N VAL A 645 49.80 -37.33 -13.71
CA VAL A 645 49.58 -36.29 -14.73
C VAL A 645 48.09 -36.17 -15.10
N LYS A 646 47.37 -37.29 -15.20
CA LYS A 646 45.93 -37.29 -15.46
C LYS A 646 45.14 -36.59 -14.35
N GLU A 647 45.44 -36.89 -13.09
CA GLU A 647 44.79 -36.23 -11.93
C GLU A 647 45.17 -34.74 -11.83
N LEU A 648 46.44 -34.40 -12.00
CA LEU A 648 46.91 -33.00 -11.99
C LEU A 648 46.30 -32.17 -13.12
N SER A 649 46.15 -32.77 -14.31
CA SER A 649 45.48 -32.13 -15.44
C SER A 649 44.00 -31.90 -15.12
N ALA A 650 43.31 -32.87 -14.49
CA ALA A 650 41.91 -32.72 -14.10
C ALA A 650 41.72 -31.63 -13.04
N ILE A 651 42.64 -31.50 -12.06
CA ILE A 651 42.64 -30.41 -11.07
C ILE A 651 42.76 -29.04 -11.75
N HIS A 652 43.56 -28.93 -12.81
CA HIS A 652 43.71 -27.71 -13.61
C HIS A 652 42.70 -27.65 -14.77
N HIS A 653 41.52 -28.25 -14.60
CA HIS A 653 40.40 -28.26 -15.55
C HIS A 653 40.78 -28.66 -16.99
N GLY A 654 41.77 -29.55 -17.10
CA GLY A 654 42.40 -29.98 -18.31
C GLY A 654 42.23 -31.47 -18.61
N LYS A 655 42.75 -31.90 -19.76
CA LYS A 655 42.70 -33.30 -20.20
C LYS A 655 44.02 -33.70 -20.85
N ILE A 656 44.51 -34.89 -20.52
CA ILE A 656 45.64 -35.52 -21.20
C ILE A 656 45.14 -36.47 -22.30
N SER A 657 45.87 -36.48 -23.41
CA SER A 657 45.67 -37.38 -24.55
C SER A 657 47.02 -37.92 -25.03
N VAL A 658 47.01 -39.07 -25.70
CA VAL A 658 48.21 -39.74 -26.19
C VAL A 658 47.99 -40.26 -27.61
N LYS A 659 49.00 -40.09 -28.47
CA LYS A 659 49.11 -40.75 -29.78
C LYS A 659 50.45 -41.46 -29.84
N SER A 660 50.48 -42.73 -30.22
CA SER A 660 51.74 -43.46 -30.30
C SER A 660 51.67 -44.58 -31.33
N GLU A 661 52.78 -44.80 -32.02
CA GLU A 661 52.97 -45.91 -32.96
C GLU A 661 54.25 -46.68 -32.58
N PRO A 662 54.17 -48.02 -32.41
CA PRO A 662 55.35 -48.83 -32.12
C PRO A 662 56.49 -48.60 -33.11
N GLY A 663 57.68 -48.28 -32.58
CA GLY A 663 58.90 -48.04 -33.36
C GLY A 663 59.02 -46.66 -34.02
N LYS A 664 57.98 -45.80 -33.94
CA LYS A 664 58.04 -44.43 -34.46
C LYS A 664 58.01 -43.35 -33.37
N GLY A 665 57.56 -43.68 -32.16
CA GLY A 665 57.55 -42.77 -31.01
C GLY A 665 56.18 -42.51 -30.41
N SER A 666 56.10 -41.55 -29.49
CA SER A 666 54.86 -41.18 -28.79
C SER A 666 54.70 -39.66 -28.68
N GLU A 667 53.46 -39.20 -28.61
CA GLU A 667 53.09 -37.81 -28.41
C GLU A 667 52.04 -37.74 -27.29
N PHE A 668 52.38 -37.07 -26.19
CA PHE A 668 51.50 -36.82 -25.07
C PHE A 668 51.09 -35.35 -25.06
N CYS A 669 49.79 -35.07 -25.17
CA CYS A 669 49.26 -33.71 -25.20
C CYS A 669 48.35 -33.46 -24.00
N VAL A 670 48.72 -32.46 -23.20
CA VAL A 670 47.95 -31.97 -22.05
C VAL A 670 47.33 -30.64 -22.42
N ARG A 671 46.00 -30.58 -22.37
CA ARG A 671 45.24 -29.37 -22.56
C ARG A 671 44.83 -28.81 -21.20
N LEU A 672 45.14 -27.54 -20.92
CA LEU A 672 44.87 -26.84 -19.66
C LEU A 672 44.03 -25.58 -19.92
N LEU A 673 43.16 -25.20 -18.99
CA LEU A 673 42.40 -23.96 -19.06
C LEU A 673 43.22 -22.80 -18.46
N THR A 674 43.59 -21.81 -19.28
CA THR A 674 44.58 -20.79 -18.89
C THR A 674 44.19 -19.35 -19.27
N ASN A 675 42.89 -19.03 -19.27
CA ASN A 675 42.27 -17.77 -19.72
C ASN A 675 43.21 -16.54 -19.79
N ALA A 676 43.21 -15.87 -20.95
CA ALA A 676 43.99 -14.65 -21.16
C ALA A 676 43.50 -13.49 -20.27
N VAL A 677 44.43 -12.72 -19.71
CA VAL A 677 44.11 -11.55 -18.89
C VAL A 677 43.75 -10.36 -19.79
N VAL A 678 42.47 -9.94 -19.78
CA VAL A 678 41.98 -8.77 -20.54
C VAL A 678 41.91 -7.53 -19.62
N SER A 679 42.59 -6.45 -20.00
CA SER A 679 42.53 -5.17 -19.28
C SER A 679 41.18 -4.48 -19.48
N ALA A 680 40.32 -4.49 -18.46
CA ALA A 680 39.00 -3.85 -18.50
C ALA A 680 39.00 -2.40 -17.98
N VAL A 681 38.24 -1.57 -18.69
CA VAL A 681 38.03 -0.11 -18.58
C VAL A 681 37.22 0.29 -17.34
N ASN A 682 37.64 1.35 -16.65
CA ASN A 682 36.96 1.94 -15.49
C ASN A 682 35.71 2.74 -15.90
N VAL A 683 34.54 2.40 -15.35
CA VAL A 683 33.34 3.25 -15.38
C VAL A 683 33.22 3.99 -14.05
N SER A 684 33.15 5.32 -14.12
CA SER A 684 33.02 6.26 -13.01
C SER A 684 31.55 6.38 -12.56
N ASP A 685 31.30 6.16 -11.26
CA ASP A 685 30.10 6.64 -10.58
C ASP A 685 30.54 7.36 -9.29
N ASP A 686 30.02 8.57 -9.09
CA ASP A 686 30.70 9.68 -8.40
C ASP A 686 30.46 9.73 -6.86
N GLN A 687 30.35 8.57 -6.21
CA GLN A 687 30.33 8.48 -4.74
C GLN A 687 31.17 7.29 -4.26
N ARG A 688 32.24 7.59 -3.50
CA ARG A 688 33.13 6.58 -2.92
C ARG A 688 32.40 5.85 -1.77
N PRO A 689 32.36 4.50 -1.77
CA PRO A 689 31.76 3.74 -0.67
C PRO A 689 32.46 4.02 0.67
N LEU A 690 31.70 3.99 1.76
CA LEU A 690 32.17 4.24 3.13
C LEU A 690 32.63 2.94 3.79
N VAL A 691 33.89 2.89 4.19
CA VAL A 691 34.55 1.74 4.83
C VAL A 691 34.87 2.09 6.28
N LEU A 692 34.45 1.24 7.22
CA LEU A 692 34.89 1.31 8.61
C LEU A 692 36.07 0.38 8.83
N LEU A 693 37.21 0.92 9.23
CA LEU A 693 38.41 0.18 9.59
C LEU A 693 38.58 0.18 11.12
N VAL A 694 38.52 -1.01 11.72
CA VAL A 694 38.71 -1.24 13.16
C VAL A 694 40.00 -2.03 13.35
N GLU A 695 41.02 -1.39 13.88
CA GLU A 695 42.36 -1.95 14.02
C GLU A 695 43.03 -1.28 15.22
N ASP A 696 43.55 -2.07 16.17
CA ASP A 696 44.17 -1.58 17.39
C ASP A 696 45.60 -1.09 17.16
N ASP A 697 46.35 -1.76 16.28
CA ASP A 697 47.68 -1.34 15.86
C ASP A 697 47.63 -0.01 15.07
N ARG A 698 48.22 1.03 15.64
CA ARG A 698 48.22 2.39 15.08
C ARG A 698 48.91 2.48 13.72
N ASP A 699 50.03 1.77 13.54
CA ASP A 699 50.82 1.84 12.32
C ASP A 699 50.13 1.08 11.18
N LEU A 700 49.55 -0.09 11.49
CA LEU A 700 48.76 -0.87 10.56
C LEU A 700 47.45 -0.16 10.18
N ARG A 701 46.78 0.47 11.15
CA ARG A 701 45.59 1.31 10.90
C ARG A 701 45.90 2.47 9.96
N ALA A 702 47.02 3.16 10.17
CA ALA A 702 47.48 4.25 9.30
C ALA A 702 47.83 3.76 7.89
N TYR A 703 48.52 2.61 7.78
CA TYR A 703 48.86 1.97 6.51
C TYR A 703 47.60 1.58 5.71
N LEU A 704 46.67 0.86 6.33
CA LEU A 704 45.43 0.41 5.69
C LEU A 704 44.52 1.58 5.32
N THR A 705 44.45 2.62 6.16
CA THR A 705 43.74 3.86 5.83
C THR A 705 44.32 4.49 4.57
N LYS A 706 45.65 4.67 4.52
CA LYS A 706 46.32 5.29 3.35
C LYS A 706 46.09 4.49 2.07
N LEU A 707 46.05 3.17 2.19
CA LEU A 707 45.73 2.27 1.09
C LEU A 707 44.29 2.52 0.60
N LEU A 708 43.31 2.38 1.49
CA LEU A 708 41.87 2.40 1.15
C LEU A 708 41.35 3.79 0.73
N CYS A 709 41.91 4.89 1.24
CA CYS A 709 41.50 6.26 0.90
C CYS A 709 41.60 6.60 -0.60
N SER A 710 42.35 5.81 -1.38
CA SER A 710 42.44 5.98 -2.83
C SER A 710 41.11 5.72 -3.55
N LYS A 711 40.30 4.77 -3.05
CA LYS A 711 39.04 4.32 -3.68
C LYS A 711 37.80 4.50 -2.79
N TYR A 712 37.98 4.61 -1.47
CA TYR A 712 36.91 4.61 -0.48
C TYR A 712 36.98 5.81 0.46
N GLU A 713 35.86 6.17 1.07
CA GLU A 713 35.85 7.03 2.26
C GLU A 713 36.10 6.15 3.49
N VAL A 714 37.07 6.48 4.34
CA VAL A 714 37.49 5.60 5.45
C VAL A 714 37.23 6.27 6.79
N ILE A 715 36.47 5.60 7.65
CA ILE A 715 36.31 5.93 9.08
C ILE A 715 37.10 4.92 9.92
N GLN A 716 37.75 5.39 10.98
CA GLN A 716 38.69 4.60 11.80
C GLN A 716 38.13 4.38 13.21
N GLY A 717 38.28 3.17 13.75
CA GLY A 717 38.05 2.86 15.17
C GLY A 717 39.24 2.10 15.74
N GLU A 718 39.55 2.34 17.02
CA GLU A 718 40.76 1.77 17.67
C GLU A 718 40.49 0.43 18.38
N ASN A 719 39.22 0.08 18.60
CA ASN A 719 38.81 -1.18 19.21
C ASN A 719 37.38 -1.54 18.81
N GLY A 720 36.90 -2.74 19.17
CA GLY A 720 35.56 -3.21 18.82
C GLY A 720 34.43 -2.33 19.37
N TYR A 721 34.62 -1.65 20.51
CA TYR A 721 33.60 -0.78 21.10
C TYR A 721 33.43 0.51 20.30
N GLU A 722 34.53 1.16 19.92
CA GLU A 722 34.50 2.31 19.02
C GLU A 722 33.98 1.92 17.63
N GLY A 723 34.40 0.76 17.12
CA GLY A 723 33.90 0.18 15.87
C GLY A 723 32.38 0.04 15.88
N LEU A 724 31.80 -0.54 16.93
CA LEU A 724 30.36 -0.68 17.09
C LEU A 724 29.65 0.68 17.15
N LYS A 725 30.17 1.64 17.91
CA LYS A 725 29.60 3.00 18.03
C LYS A 725 29.61 3.74 16.68
N LEU A 726 30.71 3.63 15.93
CA LEU A 726 30.86 4.22 14.60
C LEU A 726 29.95 3.52 13.58
N ALA A 727 29.83 2.20 13.64
CA ALA A 727 28.92 1.45 12.79
C ALA A 727 27.45 1.88 13.00
N LYS A 728 27.02 2.07 14.25
CA LYS A 728 25.67 2.56 14.58
C LYS A 728 25.43 4.00 14.11
N SER A 729 26.40 4.89 14.32
CA SER A 729 26.23 6.32 14.01
C SER A 729 26.39 6.67 12.53
N ARG A 730 27.33 6.03 11.83
CA ARG A 730 27.69 6.35 10.43
C ARG A 730 27.13 5.37 9.40
N VAL A 731 26.85 4.11 9.79
CA VAL A 731 26.30 3.05 8.92
C VAL A 731 27.16 2.85 7.65
N PRO A 732 28.38 2.29 7.79
CA PRO A 732 29.29 2.06 6.66
C PRO A 732 28.76 1.01 5.68
N ASP A 733 29.25 1.05 4.44
CA ASP A 733 28.93 0.09 3.40
C ASP A 733 29.60 -1.27 3.64
N ILE A 734 30.76 -1.27 4.32
CA ILE A 734 31.52 -2.46 4.72
C ILE A 734 32.39 -2.17 5.96
N ILE A 735 32.63 -3.20 6.77
CA ILE A 735 33.50 -3.15 7.96
C ILE A 735 34.72 -4.04 7.74
N LEU A 736 35.90 -3.51 8.00
CA LEU A 736 37.17 -4.23 8.13
C LEU A 736 37.55 -4.21 9.59
N SER A 737 37.75 -5.38 10.20
CA SER A 737 38.06 -5.48 11.62
C SER A 737 39.18 -6.48 11.85
N ASP A 738 40.12 -6.17 12.75
CA ASP A 738 40.91 -7.22 13.36
C ASP A 738 40.00 -8.11 14.24
N VAL A 739 40.39 -9.37 14.40
CA VAL A 739 39.78 -10.34 15.30
C VAL A 739 40.26 -10.10 16.73
N MET A 740 41.56 -9.84 16.91
CA MET A 740 42.21 -9.78 18.22
C MET A 740 42.51 -8.34 18.59
N MET A 741 41.60 -7.69 19.32
CA MET A 741 41.73 -6.30 19.77
C MET A 741 41.38 -6.19 21.26
N PRO A 742 41.93 -5.20 21.99
CA PRO A 742 41.60 -4.94 23.39
C PRO A 742 40.14 -4.50 23.58
N ASP A 743 39.65 -4.63 24.82
CA ASP A 743 38.29 -4.33 25.29
C ASP A 743 37.17 -5.20 24.68
N MET A 744 36.97 -5.10 23.37
CA MET A 744 35.98 -5.84 22.60
C MET A 744 36.64 -6.46 21.38
N ASP A 745 36.71 -7.79 21.38
CA ASP A 745 37.21 -8.57 20.26
C ASP A 745 36.27 -8.50 19.03
N GLY A 746 36.80 -8.81 17.84
CA GLY A 746 36.05 -8.72 16.59
C GLY A 746 34.80 -9.61 16.57
N PHE A 747 34.84 -10.77 17.24
CA PHE A 747 33.70 -11.70 17.30
C PHE A 747 32.55 -11.16 18.17
N ARG A 748 32.85 -10.52 19.31
CA ARG A 748 31.87 -9.84 20.15
C ARG A 748 31.25 -8.66 19.42
N MET A 749 32.08 -7.85 18.76
CA MET A 749 31.61 -6.75 17.92
C MET A 749 30.68 -7.27 16.82
N LEU A 750 31.05 -8.34 16.12
CA LEU A 750 30.22 -8.96 15.08
C LEU A 750 28.88 -9.47 15.64
N LYS A 751 28.90 -10.15 16.79
CA LYS A 751 27.69 -10.63 17.44
C LYS A 751 26.72 -9.48 17.75
N GLU A 752 27.21 -8.38 18.32
CA GLU A 752 26.37 -7.21 18.59
C GLU A 752 25.91 -6.52 17.31
N LEU A 753 26.77 -6.38 16.30
CA LEU A 753 26.40 -5.82 15.00
C LEU A 753 25.29 -6.62 14.31
N LYS A 754 25.30 -7.95 14.42
CA LYS A 754 24.30 -8.84 13.82
C LYS A 754 22.99 -8.91 14.62
N GLN A 755 23.03 -8.71 15.94
CA GLN A 755 21.84 -8.63 16.79
C GLN A 755 21.07 -7.31 16.62
N GLU A 756 21.77 -6.24 16.24
CA GLU A 756 21.19 -4.91 16.13
C GLU A 756 20.58 -4.64 14.76
N ARG A 757 19.31 -4.21 14.76
CA ARG A 757 18.50 -4.02 13.55
C ARG A 757 19.10 -2.99 12.58
N GLU A 758 19.90 -2.06 13.08
CA GLU A 758 20.49 -0.94 12.33
C GLU A 758 21.78 -1.35 11.60
N THR A 759 22.47 -2.38 12.07
CA THR A 759 23.82 -2.74 11.61
C THR A 759 23.92 -4.15 11.03
N SER A 760 22.93 -5.02 11.27
CA SER A 760 22.99 -6.45 10.89
C SER A 760 23.26 -6.72 9.41
N HIS A 761 22.77 -5.83 8.55
CA HIS A 761 22.92 -5.89 7.11
C HIS A 761 24.34 -5.58 6.60
N ILE A 762 25.22 -4.98 7.40
CA ILE A 762 26.54 -4.50 6.95
C ILE A 762 27.51 -5.69 6.85
N PRO A 763 28.20 -5.89 5.70
CA PRO A 763 29.17 -6.95 5.54
C PRO A 763 30.44 -6.67 6.32
N ILE A 764 31.04 -7.72 6.89
CA ILE A 764 32.30 -7.63 7.65
C ILE A 764 33.39 -8.52 7.04
N ILE A 765 34.60 -7.97 6.97
CA ILE A 765 35.82 -8.70 6.63
C ILE A 765 36.72 -8.72 7.86
N PHE A 766 37.06 -9.91 8.35
CA PHE A 766 38.04 -10.06 9.41
C PHE A 766 39.46 -10.12 8.87
N LEU A 767 40.36 -9.37 9.51
CA LEU A 767 41.80 -9.44 9.33
C LEU A 767 42.37 -10.29 10.47
N THR A 768 42.97 -11.44 10.18
CA THR A 768 43.48 -12.37 11.21
C THR A 768 44.96 -12.68 11.01
N ALA A 769 45.72 -12.80 12.10
CA ALA A 769 47.12 -13.29 12.05
C ALA A 769 47.23 -14.82 12.05
N ARG A 770 46.13 -15.56 12.31
CA ARG A 770 46.14 -17.02 12.46
C ARG A 770 44.99 -17.67 11.69
N ASP A 771 45.33 -18.66 10.87
CA ASP A 771 44.39 -19.42 10.04
C ASP A 771 43.92 -20.70 10.75
N ARG A 772 43.31 -20.56 11.93
CA ARG A 772 42.82 -21.70 12.71
C ARG A 772 41.38 -22.03 12.35
N GLU A 773 41.11 -23.29 12.00
CA GLU A 773 39.77 -23.85 11.74
C GLU A 773 38.70 -23.45 12.78
N PRO A 774 38.91 -23.54 14.11
CA PRO A 774 37.87 -23.18 15.08
C PRO A 774 37.51 -21.68 15.09
N ASP A 775 38.43 -20.79 14.71
CA ASP A 775 38.16 -19.35 14.62
C ASP A 775 37.37 -19.00 13.35
N LYS A 776 37.53 -19.83 12.29
CA LYS A 776 36.72 -19.75 11.06
C LYS A 776 35.32 -20.29 11.30
N GLU A 777 35.19 -21.48 11.89
CA GLU A 777 33.91 -22.08 12.27
C GLU A 777 33.08 -21.11 13.11
N ARG A 778 33.70 -20.54 14.16
CA ARG A 778 33.04 -19.58 15.05
C ARG A 778 32.56 -18.33 14.35
N GLY A 779 33.31 -17.75 13.41
CA GLY A 779 32.83 -16.56 12.71
C GLY A 779 31.88 -16.86 11.55
N TYR A 780 31.95 -18.05 10.93
CA TYR A 780 30.91 -18.50 10.01
C TYR A 780 29.57 -18.72 10.72
N GLU A 781 29.58 -19.32 11.92
CA GLU A 781 28.38 -19.42 12.79
C GLU A 781 27.82 -18.04 13.17
N LEU A 782 28.68 -17.04 13.35
CA LEU A 782 28.28 -15.66 13.66
C LEU A 782 27.96 -14.80 12.42
N GLY A 783 28.09 -15.35 11.21
CA GLY A 783 27.72 -14.69 9.95
C GLY A 783 28.73 -13.67 9.43
N VAL A 784 30.03 -13.95 9.55
CA VAL A 784 31.10 -13.15 8.89
C VAL A 784 31.13 -13.39 7.39
N ASP A 785 31.39 -12.33 6.60
CA ASP A 785 31.29 -12.41 5.14
C ASP A 785 32.62 -12.83 4.47
N SER A 786 33.77 -12.52 5.08
CA SER A 786 35.09 -12.94 4.57
C SER A 786 36.18 -12.86 5.65
N TYR A 787 37.23 -13.66 5.46
CA TYR A 787 38.48 -13.57 6.23
C TYR A 787 39.66 -13.22 5.32
N LEU A 788 40.64 -12.49 5.85
CA LEU A 788 41.92 -12.20 5.23
C LEU A 788 43.05 -12.39 6.25
N THR A 789 44.08 -13.12 5.87
CA THR A 789 45.26 -13.32 6.72
C THR A 789 46.21 -12.13 6.63
N LYS A 790 46.73 -11.65 7.77
CA LYS A 790 47.80 -10.64 7.85
C LYS A 790 49.16 -11.32 7.56
N PRO A 791 50.08 -10.72 6.78
CA PRO A 791 49.98 -9.40 6.14
C PRO A 791 49.04 -9.41 4.93
N VAL A 792 48.18 -8.39 4.86
CA VAL A 792 47.12 -8.32 3.86
C VAL A 792 47.68 -7.86 2.51
N SER A 793 47.54 -8.68 1.48
CA SER A 793 47.87 -8.26 0.10
C SER A 793 46.90 -7.14 -0.35
N PRO A 794 47.41 -5.97 -0.78
CA PRO A 794 46.58 -4.85 -1.26
C PRO A 794 45.58 -5.27 -2.35
N GLN A 795 46.04 -6.07 -3.31
CA GLN A 795 45.23 -6.53 -4.44
C GLN A 795 44.10 -7.44 -3.98
N LEU A 796 44.40 -8.37 -3.07
CA LEU A 796 43.42 -9.30 -2.52
C LEU A 796 42.35 -8.55 -1.69
N LEU A 797 42.77 -7.57 -0.89
CA LEU A 797 41.87 -6.73 -0.09
C LEU A 797 40.87 -5.96 -0.95
N TYR A 798 41.35 -5.28 -2.00
CA TYR A 798 40.47 -4.56 -2.93
C TYR A 798 39.46 -5.49 -3.59
N ARG A 799 39.90 -6.66 -4.08
CA ARG A 799 39.02 -7.61 -4.74
C ARG A 799 37.95 -8.17 -3.81
N ARG A 800 38.28 -8.42 -2.54
CA ARG A 800 37.29 -8.88 -1.56
C ARG A 800 36.24 -7.81 -1.27
N ILE A 801 36.64 -6.56 -1.10
CA ILE A 801 35.72 -5.43 -0.88
C ILE A 801 34.81 -5.24 -2.12
N GLU A 802 35.39 -5.19 -3.32
CA GLU A 802 34.63 -5.03 -4.58
C GLU A 802 33.60 -6.16 -4.77
N ASN A 803 34.00 -7.42 -4.56
CA ASN A 803 33.10 -8.57 -4.72
C ASN A 803 31.93 -8.56 -3.73
N LEU A 804 32.17 -8.21 -2.46
CA LEU A 804 31.10 -8.14 -1.46
C LEU A 804 30.12 -7.00 -1.76
N LEU A 805 30.62 -5.83 -2.17
CA LEU A 805 29.77 -4.71 -2.58
C LEU A 805 28.96 -5.03 -3.85
N LEU A 806 29.55 -5.71 -4.84
CA LEU A 806 28.87 -6.12 -6.07
C LEU A 806 27.81 -7.20 -5.82
N LYS A 807 28.13 -8.25 -5.05
CA LYS A 807 27.19 -9.33 -4.68
C LYS A 807 25.96 -8.75 -3.99
N ARG A 808 26.17 -7.75 -3.13
CA ARG A 808 25.12 -7.05 -2.40
C ARG A 808 24.24 -6.21 -3.33
N LYS A 809 24.83 -5.44 -4.26
CA LYS A 809 24.08 -4.71 -5.31
C LYS A 809 23.24 -5.64 -6.19
N ALA A 810 23.76 -6.82 -6.56
CA ALA A 810 23.06 -7.80 -7.40
C ALA A 810 21.83 -8.41 -6.69
N VAL A 811 21.98 -8.84 -5.43
CA VAL A 811 20.86 -9.35 -4.62
C VAL A 811 19.75 -8.31 -4.49
N TYR A 812 20.10 -7.02 -4.35
CA TYR A 812 19.11 -5.95 -4.26
C TYR A 812 18.38 -5.65 -5.57
N ALA A 813 19.08 -5.73 -6.71
CA ALA A 813 18.46 -5.62 -8.03
C ALA A 813 17.43 -6.74 -8.26
N GLU A 814 17.72 -7.95 -7.78
CA GLU A 814 16.85 -9.12 -7.89
C GLU A 814 15.61 -9.03 -6.98
N VAL A 815 15.78 -8.59 -5.72
CA VAL A 815 14.66 -8.36 -4.77
C VAL A 815 13.69 -7.28 -5.28
N LEU A 816 14.20 -6.20 -5.89
CA LEU A 816 13.37 -5.18 -6.53
C LEU A 816 12.71 -5.65 -7.84
N GLY A 817 13.29 -6.67 -8.50
CA GLY A 817 12.77 -7.29 -9.71
C GLY A 817 11.59 -8.24 -9.45
N GLN A 818 11.57 -8.94 -8.30
CA GLN A 818 10.48 -9.86 -7.93
C GLN A 818 9.18 -9.15 -7.49
N LEU A 819 9.24 -7.85 -7.20
CA LEU A 819 8.04 -7.00 -6.99
C LEU A 819 7.36 -6.59 -8.31
N SER A 820 7.98 -6.90 -9.46
CA SER A 820 7.38 -6.67 -10.78
C SER A 820 6.57 -7.90 -11.21
N PRO A 821 5.26 -7.78 -11.50
CA PRO A 821 4.42 -8.93 -11.82
C PRO A 821 4.56 -9.42 -13.28
N GLN A 822 5.79 -9.43 -13.83
CA GLN A 822 6.05 -9.80 -15.23
C GLN A 822 6.78 -11.13 -15.46
N ASN A 823 7.35 -11.81 -14.46
CA ASN A 823 8.03 -13.09 -14.71
C ASN A 823 7.37 -14.26 -13.97
N VAL A 824 6.22 -14.72 -14.49
CA VAL A 824 5.76 -16.11 -14.33
C VAL A 824 5.26 -16.61 -15.69
N GLN A 825 6.20 -16.93 -16.57
CA GLN A 825 5.99 -17.82 -17.71
C GLN A 825 7.29 -18.62 -17.91
N GLY A 826 7.24 -19.92 -17.61
CA GLY A 826 8.36 -20.86 -17.78
C GLY A 826 8.27 -22.02 -16.80
N ALA A 827 8.25 -23.25 -17.31
CA ALA A 827 8.05 -24.52 -16.61
C ALA A 827 9.05 -24.79 -15.45
N PRO A 828 8.73 -25.73 -14.53
CA PRO A 828 9.58 -26.00 -13.37
C PRO A 828 10.73 -26.91 -13.77
N GLU A 829 11.95 -26.36 -13.87
CA GLU A 829 13.17 -27.16 -13.82
C GLU A 829 13.94 -26.92 -12.53
N LYS A 830 14.42 -28.05 -12.00
CA LYS A 830 15.06 -28.24 -10.70
C LYS A 830 16.28 -27.34 -10.53
N VAL A 831 16.19 -26.40 -9.59
CA VAL A 831 17.35 -25.95 -8.80
C VAL A 831 16.91 -25.84 -7.35
N ALA A 832 17.49 -26.67 -6.49
CA ALA A 832 17.46 -26.53 -5.04
C ALA A 832 18.91 -26.29 -4.56
N PRO A 833 19.17 -25.70 -3.39
CA PRO A 833 18.46 -24.65 -2.67
C PRO A 833 19.41 -23.46 -2.39
N HIS A 834 19.10 -22.27 -2.92
CA HIS A 834 19.56 -21.00 -2.33
C HIS A 834 18.33 -20.14 -2.05
N THR A 835 17.44 -20.69 -1.21
CA THR A 835 16.12 -20.14 -0.91
C THR A 835 16.03 -19.60 0.51
N GLU A 836 17.13 -19.08 1.06
CA GLU A 836 17.16 -18.58 2.46
C GLU A 836 17.42 -17.07 2.59
N LEU A 837 18.08 -16.41 1.64
CA LEU A 837 18.45 -14.98 1.83
C LEU A 837 17.26 -13.98 1.78
N TRP A 838 16.13 -14.35 1.17
CA TRP A 838 15.02 -13.40 0.92
C TRP A 838 13.91 -13.47 1.97
N ARG A 839 13.84 -14.54 2.78
CA ARG A 839 12.88 -14.65 3.90
C ARG A 839 13.29 -13.82 5.11
N GLU A 840 14.50 -13.28 5.14
CA GLU A 840 15.08 -12.68 6.34
C GLU A 840 15.15 -11.16 6.37
N ASN A 841 14.89 -10.44 5.27
CA ASN A 841 14.80 -8.98 5.35
C ASN A 841 13.39 -8.52 5.76
N ALA A 842 12.99 -8.96 6.96
CA ALA A 842 11.75 -8.57 7.63
C ALA A 842 11.54 -7.05 7.60
N PHE A 843 12.63 -6.28 7.64
CA PHE A 843 12.62 -4.83 7.55
C PHE A 843 12.05 -4.27 6.24
N VAL A 844 12.40 -4.83 5.08
CA VAL A 844 11.90 -4.33 3.78
C VAL A 844 10.45 -4.76 3.57
N GLN A 845 10.09 -5.97 4.00
CA GLN A 845 8.69 -6.42 3.97
C GLN A 845 7.81 -5.59 4.89
N GLU A 846 8.25 -5.32 6.11
CA GLU A 846 7.57 -4.44 7.05
C GLU A 846 7.40 -3.03 6.46
N PHE A 847 8.44 -2.48 5.81
CA PHE A 847 8.32 -1.20 5.11
C PHE A 847 7.27 -1.22 4.00
N VAL A 848 7.26 -2.25 3.14
CA VAL A 848 6.27 -2.37 2.05
C VAL A 848 4.86 -2.53 2.61
N CYS A 849 4.65 -3.41 3.59
CA CYS A 849 3.36 -3.59 4.25
C CYS A 849 2.87 -2.28 4.90
N LEU A 850 3.77 -1.54 5.57
CA LEU A 850 3.44 -0.26 6.18
C LEU A 850 3.00 0.79 5.15
N VAL A 851 3.67 0.82 3.99
CA VAL A 851 3.29 1.70 2.86
C VAL A 851 1.95 1.27 2.25
N GLU A 852 1.68 -0.04 2.16
CA GLU A 852 0.38 -0.57 1.71
C GLU A 852 -0.76 -0.26 2.68
N ASP A 853 -0.52 -0.35 4.00
CA ASP A 853 -1.50 -0.02 5.04
C ASP A 853 -1.84 1.48 5.06
N CYS A 854 -0.91 2.32 4.62
CA CYS A 854 -1.08 3.77 4.57
C CYS A 854 -1.24 4.30 3.13
N ILE A 855 -1.65 3.44 2.19
CA ILE A 855 -1.59 3.76 0.76
C ILE A 855 -2.53 4.91 0.34
N GLN A 856 -3.61 5.13 1.09
CA GLN A 856 -4.60 6.19 0.84
C GLN A 856 -4.20 7.57 1.39
N ASP A 857 -3.18 7.64 2.24
CA ASP A 857 -2.75 8.92 2.83
C ASP A 857 -2.10 9.80 1.76
N GLU A 858 -2.63 11.01 1.54
CA GLU A 858 -2.16 11.93 0.50
C GLU A 858 -0.70 12.37 0.71
N VAL A 859 -0.28 12.53 1.98
CA VAL A 859 1.08 12.92 2.37
C VAL A 859 1.66 11.83 3.28
N LEU A 860 2.41 10.90 2.70
CA LEU A 860 3.24 9.98 3.47
C LEU A 860 4.55 10.68 3.83
N ASP A 861 4.59 11.33 4.99
CA ASP A 861 5.83 11.95 5.48
C ASP A 861 6.81 10.87 5.96
N ALA A 862 8.07 11.01 5.56
CA ALA A 862 9.18 10.15 5.97
C ALA A 862 9.36 10.13 7.50
N ALA A 863 9.00 11.21 8.20
CA ALA A 863 8.99 11.24 9.66
C ALA A 863 7.96 10.25 10.26
N ARG A 864 6.75 10.20 9.69
CA ARG A 864 5.67 9.32 10.15
C ARG A 864 5.95 7.85 9.84
N LEU A 865 6.60 7.58 8.70
CA LEU A 865 7.14 6.25 8.37
C LEU A 865 8.22 5.81 9.36
N ALA A 866 9.11 6.72 9.74
CA ALA A 866 10.20 6.45 10.68
C ALA A 866 9.68 6.16 12.09
N ASP A 867 8.70 6.94 12.56
CA ASP A 867 8.03 6.71 13.85
C ASP A 867 7.34 5.34 13.89
N LYS A 868 6.60 4.97 12.84
CA LYS A 868 5.92 3.67 12.77
C LYS A 868 6.90 2.48 12.69
N MET A 869 8.10 2.70 12.15
CA MET A 869 9.16 1.69 12.12
C MET A 869 10.09 1.74 13.36
N ASN A 870 9.76 2.55 14.38
CA ASN A 870 10.54 2.74 15.60
C ASN A 870 12.01 3.12 15.36
N MET A 871 12.27 4.06 14.44
CA MET A 871 13.63 4.55 14.18
C MET A 871 13.66 6.03 13.77
N SER A 872 14.84 6.65 13.85
CA SER A 872 14.99 8.04 13.39
C SER A 872 14.83 8.14 11.86
N GLN A 873 14.30 9.27 11.38
CA GLN A 873 14.15 9.55 9.95
C GLN A 873 15.47 9.41 9.18
N SER A 874 16.58 9.84 9.80
CA SER A 874 17.93 9.74 9.22
C SER A 874 18.44 8.30 9.13
N THR A 875 18.03 7.44 10.06
CA THR A 875 18.36 6.00 10.08
C THR A 875 17.55 5.26 9.02
N LEU A 876 16.24 5.52 8.95
CA LEU A 876 15.36 4.96 7.93
C LEU A 876 15.83 5.34 6.52
N TYR A 877 16.17 6.62 6.30
CA TYR A 877 16.66 7.13 5.03
C TYR A 877 17.95 6.44 4.58
N ARG A 878 18.95 6.36 5.47
CA ARG A 878 20.23 5.71 5.16
C ARG A 878 20.09 4.22 4.96
N LYS A 879 19.27 3.54 5.79
CA LYS A 879 19.03 2.10 5.67
C LYS A 879 18.30 1.75 4.38
N LEU A 880 17.24 2.48 4.02
CA LEU A 880 16.55 2.27 2.73
C LEU A 880 17.44 2.64 1.54
N LYS A 881 18.21 3.72 1.62
CA LYS A 881 19.15 4.10 0.55
C LYS A 881 20.27 3.06 0.38
N GLY A 882 20.82 2.54 1.47
CA GLY A 882 21.85 1.48 1.45
C GLY A 882 21.33 0.11 1.00
N LEU A 883 20.07 -0.20 1.30
CA LEU A 883 19.41 -1.45 0.88
C LEU A 883 18.84 -1.40 -0.55
N THR A 884 18.40 -0.23 -1.03
CA THR A 884 17.62 -0.12 -2.29
C THR A 884 18.24 0.79 -3.34
N GLY A 885 19.27 1.57 -2.99
CA GLY A 885 19.87 2.59 -3.85
C GLY A 885 18.93 3.76 -4.19
N LYS A 886 17.70 3.78 -3.69
CA LYS A 886 16.65 4.76 -3.99
C LYS A 886 16.29 5.61 -2.78
N ASN A 887 15.80 6.81 -3.04
CA ASN A 887 15.24 7.68 -2.00
C ASN A 887 13.88 7.12 -1.52
N ILE A 888 13.55 7.29 -0.24
CA ILE A 888 12.28 6.86 0.38
C ILE A 888 11.04 7.29 -0.42
N ASN A 889 11.03 8.53 -0.93
CA ASN A 889 9.91 9.04 -1.74
C ASN A 889 9.79 8.33 -3.09
N GLN A 890 10.93 7.97 -3.70
CA GLN A 890 10.94 7.18 -4.94
C GLN A 890 10.45 5.75 -4.69
N LEU A 891 10.77 5.19 -3.52
CA LEU A 891 10.35 3.85 -3.13
C LEU A 891 8.85 3.79 -2.80
N VAL A 892 8.32 4.75 -2.02
CA VAL A 892 6.87 4.90 -1.76
C VAL A 892 6.10 5.07 -3.06
N ARG A 893 6.60 5.94 -3.96
CA ARG A 893 6.02 6.13 -5.30
C ARG A 893 5.99 4.82 -6.08
N LYS A 894 7.07 4.03 -6.07
CA LYS A 894 7.14 2.74 -6.77
C LYS A 894 6.11 1.75 -6.22
N VAL A 895 5.99 1.62 -4.89
CA VAL A 895 5.00 0.73 -4.24
C VAL A 895 3.56 1.14 -4.60
N ARG A 896 3.23 2.44 -4.55
CA ARG A 896 1.89 2.94 -4.94
C ARG A 896 1.53 2.63 -6.39
N ILE A 897 2.48 2.84 -7.31
CA ILE A 897 2.27 2.58 -8.75
C ILE A 897 2.16 1.08 -9.04
N GLN A 898 2.89 0.23 -8.31
CA GLN A 898 2.74 -1.23 -8.42
C GLN A 898 1.37 -1.72 -7.90
N LYS A 899 0.88 -1.19 -6.78
CA LYS A 899 -0.47 -1.52 -6.30
C LYS A 899 -1.55 -1.04 -7.27
N ALA A 900 -1.37 0.13 -7.86
CA ALA A 900 -2.26 0.64 -8.91
C ALA A 900 -2.31 -0.30 -10.11
N ALA A 901 -1.17 -0.86 -10.55
CA ALA A 901 -1.14 -1.84 -11.62
C ALA A 901 -1.89 -3.14 -11.28
N GLN A 902 -1.81 -3.61 -10.02
CA GLN A 902 -2.60 -4.76 -9.56
C GLN A 902 -4.11 -4.47 -9.60
N LEU A 903 -4.52 -3.30 -9.10
CA LEU A 903 -5.93 -2.87 -9.11
C LEU A 903 -6.46 -2.70 -10.54
N LEU A 904 -5.65 -2.18 -11.46
CA LEU A 904 -6.02 -2.07 -12.88
C LEU A 904 -6.15 -3.44 -13.56
N ARG A 905 -5.30 -4.42 -13.22
CA ARG A 905 -5.41 -5.81 -13.73
C ARG A 905 -6.65 -6.55 -13.22
N SER A 906 -7.17 -6.15 -12.06
CA SER A 906 -8.42 -6.72 -11.55
C SER A 906 -9.59 -6.46 -12.50
N GLY A 907 -9.55 -5.32 -13.22
CA GLY A 907 -10.63 -4.87 -14.10
C GLY A 907 -11.84 -4.29 -13.36
N GLN A 908 -11.82 -4.26 -12.03
CA GLN A 908 -12.97 -3.83 -11.21
C GLN A 908 -13.09 -2.32 -11.04
N TYR A 909 -12.00 -1.58 -11.23
CA TYR A 909 -11.92 -0.15 -10.94
C TYR A 909 -11.45 0.64 -12.16
N ASN A 910 -11.97 1.84 -12.34
CA ASN A 910 -11.52 2.74 -13.40
C ASN A 910 -10.20 3.46 -13.01
N VAL A 911 -9.49 4.02 -14.00
CA VAL A 911 -8.19 4.67 -13.79
C VAL A 911 -8.24 5.79 -12.74
N THR A 912 -9.36 6.50 -12.63
CA THR A 912 -9.56 7.61 -11.68
C THR A 912 -9.77 7.10 -10.25
N GLU A 913 -10.56 6.04 -10.09
CA GLU A 913 -10.77 5.33 -8.83
C GLU A 913 -9.47 4.72 -8.31
N VAL A 914 -8.69 4.07 -9.18
CA VAL A 914 -7.40 3.49 -8.80
C VAL A 914 -6.44 4.59 -8.33
N SER A 915 -6.41 5.74 -9.01
CA SER A 915 -5.59 6.91 -8.61
C SER A 915 -5.93 7.38 -7.20
N LEU A 916 -7.22 7.47 -6.87
CA LEU A 916 -7.72 7.83 -5.53
C LEU A 916 -7.40 6.75 -4.49
N MET A 917 -7.56 5.46 -4.83
CA MET A 917 -7.29 4.34 -3.94
C MET A 917 -5.81 4.19 -3.55
N VAL A 918 -4.89 4.64 -4.41
CA VAL A 918 -3.44 4.64 -4.11
C VAL A 918 -2.94 5.99 -3.58
N GLY A 919 -3.87 6.88 -3.16
CA GLY A 919 -3.54 8.15 -2.51
C GLY A 919 -2.87 9.16 -3.44
N ILE A 920 -3.13 9.10 -4.75
CA ILE A 920 -2.62 10.07 -5.73
C ILE A 920 -3.82 10.83 -6.33
N ASN A 921 -4.11 12.01 -5.76
CA ASN A 921 -5.26 12.83 -6.15
C ASN A 921 -5.10 13.51 -7.53
N SER A 922 -3.86 13.74 -7.97
CA SER A 922 -3.58 14.32 -9.29
C SER A 922 -3.52 13.24 -10.36
N SER A 923 -4.56 13.20 -11.21
CA SER A 923 -4.64 12.25 -12.34
C SER A 923 -3.52 12.44 -13.37
N ILE A 924 -3.03 13.67 -13.53
CA ILE A 924 -1.90 14.00 -14.42
C ILE A 924 -0.61 13.41 -13.84
N TYR A 925 -0.36 13.65 -12.55
CA TYR A 925 0.82 13.12 -11.87
C TYR A 925 0.80 11.58 -11.81
N PHE A 926 -0.36 10.98 -11.57
CA PHE A 926 -0.54 9.52 -11.60
C PHE A 926 -0.18 8.92 -12.96
N ARG A 927 -0.71 9.48 -14.06
CA ARG A 927 -0.43 9.00 -15.43
C ARG A 927 1.04 9.13 -15.79
N GLN A 928 1.67 10.26 -15.44
CA GLN A 928 3.11 10.44 -15.65
C GLN A 928 3.90 9.40 -14.86
N CYS A 929 3.57 9.21 -13.57
CA CYS A 929 4.29 8.28 -12.71
C CYS A 929 4.16 6.82 -13.17
N PHE A 930 2.98 6.44 -13.66
CA PHE A 930 2.70 5.11 -14.18
C PHE A 930 3.42 4.86 -15.51
N LYS A 931 3.45 5.85 -16.40
CA LYS A 931 4.16 5.77 -17.69
C LYS A 931 5.67 5.67 -17.50
N GLU A 932 6.23 6.41 -16.54
CA GLU A 932 7.66 6.32 -16.20
C GLU A 932 8.07 4.93 -15.70
N GLU A 933 7.18 4.21 -14.98
CA GLU A 933 7.49 2.90 -14.40
C GLU A 933 7.20 1.73 -15.37
N PHE A 934 6.09 1.78 -16.12
CA PHE A 934 5.63 0.67 -16.97
C PHE A 934 5.77 0.94 -18.47
N GLY A 935 6.25 2.12 -18.88
CA GLY A 935 6.43 2.49 -20.28
C GLY A 935 5.13 2.79 -21.07
N GLN A 936 3.96 2.56 -20.47
CA GLN A 936 2.65 2.74 -21.09
C GLN A 936 1.66 3.47 -20.17
N LEU A 937 0.57 4.02 -20.74
CA LEU A 937 -0.45 4.72 -19.94
C LEU A 937 -1.32 3.72 -19.13
N PRO A 938 -1.84 4.11 -17.95
CA PRO A 938 -2.69 3.23 -17.13
C PRO A 938 -3.90 2.65 -17.88
N SER A 939 -4.49 3.43 -18.78
CA SER A 939 -5.63 3.03 -19.61
C SER A 939 -5.26 2.01 -20.69
N GLU A 940 -4.02 2.05 -21.20
CA GLU A 940 -3.49 1.08 -22.15
C GLU A 940 -3.18 -0.23 -21.42
N TYR A 941 -2.52 -0.13 -20.26
CA TYR A 941 -2.21 -1.25 -19.38
C TYR A 941 -3.47 -2.02 -18.95
N GLN A 942 -4.56 -1.30 -18.62
CA GLN A 942 -5.85 -1.91 -18.28
C GLN A 942 -6.48 -2.63 -19.48
N LYS A 943 -6.43 -2.05 -20.68
CA LYS A 943 -6.94 -2.68 -21.91
C LYS A 943 -6.15 -3.93 -22.28
N GLU A 944 -4.83 -3.92 -22.18
CA GLU A 944 -3.99 -5.10 -22.41
C GLU A 944 -4.30 -6.21 -21.40
N ALA A 945 -4.50 -5.86 -20.13
CA ALA A 945 -4.84 -6.83 -19.09
C ALA A 945 -6.23 -7.45 -19.26
N LEU A 946 -7.22 -6.67 -19.70
CA LEU A 946 -8.55 -7.19 -20.05
C LEU A 946 -8.51 -8.09 -21.28
N ASN A 947 -7.78 -7.69 -22.33
CA ASN A 947 -7.64 -8.49 -23.55
C ASN A 947 -6.95 -9.83 -23.30
N ARG A 948 -5.99 -9.91 -22.37
CA ARG A 948 -5.31 -11.15 -21.94
C ARG A 948 -6.14 -12.07 -21.05
N LYS A 949 -7.29 -11.63 -20.53
CA LYS A 949 -8.25 -12.48 -19.79
C LYS A 949 -9.33 -13.08 -20.69
N THR A 950 -9.54 -12.47 -21.87
CA THR A 950 -10.51 -12.92 -22.88
C THR A 950 -9.90 -13.78 -23.98
N SER A 951 -8.58 -13.87 -24.07
CA SER A 951 -7.82 -14.87 -24.83
C SER A 951 -7.32 -15.98 -23.93
#